data_AF-A0A943U386-F1
#
_entry.id   AF-A0A943U386-F1
#
_cell.length_a   1.000
_cell.length_b   1.000
_cell.length_c   1.000
_cell.angle_alpha   90.00
_cell.angle_beta   90.00
_cell.angle_gamma   90.00
#
_symmetry.space_group_name_H-M   'P 1'
#
loop_
_entity.id
_entity.type
_entity.pdbx_description
1 polymer ?
#
loop_
_entity_poly.entity_id
_entity_poly.type
_entity_poly.pdbx_seq_one_letter_code
_entity_poly.pdbx_strand_id
1 'polypeptide(L)'
;MKGSIKRQLAAVILMSLMGFGAVYAADVSEKDNFYQAVNHGVLQEKKIEPTEASWSWFSERSLENKKALRKELEAIAEKQGTYPKGSPEQKIADLYVSALDNEKRNETAPGKLKALTEPIKEARNLTELTKALQNVSEKTGAAVFIDYTADRIPTGLRYIPRILVTEPSFTRDELEKEPQPGAWKAYRDYVAHVLEEAGETPDKAAAHSEAIFAMEQKLGPHLLTSEQRNDVTVQNRLVSQGELKKLMPHMGAQTILAGLDLTKEKQFFLSDPDYLQQFDALYTADNLDLLKSYAVYQVYNGFAPMAHIKLRDLQRDYLRQRFGIAKAHNDKESASRMVQFMMSYEVGQIYMKNHSTAAVVDDVKDMIREIRDVYKLRLEANDWLSPKTRAKAIEKLNSLRVFVGGPADDDKPIIESMPDVIAPQDGGDLLTNIMHNSVLERQQVHALLGTNFNPDKWYAFAPQDVNAAYIPENNSITIPAGILQPPFYDAKASRGANLGGIGVVIGHEISHAFDPNGSKYDSEGRLKNWWTRKDSEAFQKLSAAFGPYYDNYTVGKGLHENGKLVSNEAIADCGGLSVATELAKGDETVLRDIYHSFAAIFATKMTDQMLLYLIQNDPHPIGEARVNGALSATDGFYKAYGITSGDGMYVAPGQRVHLW
;
A
#
# COMPACT_ATOMS: atom_id res chain seq x y z
N MET A 1 21.72 53.36 -54.03
CA MET A 1 21.31 54.47 -53.15
C MET A 1 19.80 54.64 -53.26
N LYS A 2 19.07 54.51 -52.14
CA LYS A 2 17.67 54.94 -51.89
C LYS A 2 16.58 54.21 -52.72
N GLY A 3 15.49 53.71 -52.16
CA GLY A 3 14.95 53.75 -50.81
C GLY A 3 13.70 52.86 -50.78
N SER A 4 13.53 52.19 -49.65
CA SER A 4 12.41 51.34 -49.25
C SER A 4 11.07 52.13 -49.19
N ILE A 5 9.93 51.44 -49.15
CA ILE A 5 9.03 51.42 -47.97
C ILE A 5 7.56 51.04 -48.31
N LYS A 6 7.15 49.94 -47.65
CA LYS A 6 5.83 49.63 -47.02
C LYS A 6 4.67 49.00 -47.82
N ARG A 7 4.29 47.87 -47.20
CA ARG A 7 2.93 47.34 -46.94
C ARG A 7 2.34 46.43 -48.01
N GLN A 8 2.43 45.13 -47.70
CA GLN A 8 1.43 44.07 -47.81
C GLN A 8 2.06 42.80 -48.40
N LEU A 9 2.56 41.92 -47.51
CA LEU A 9 2.49 40.45 -47.60
C LEU A 9 3.36 39.89 -46.46
N ALA A 10 2.75 39.61 -45.32
CA ALA A 10 3.31 38.78 -44.26
C ALA A 10 2.15 38.16 -43.49
N ALA A 11 1.43 37.27 -44.18
CA ALA A 11 0.55 36.29 -43.57
C ALA A 11 0.75 35.01 -44.37
N VAL A 12 0.90 33.90 -43.66
CA VAL A 12 1.26 32.55 -44.14
C VAL A 12 2.78 32.34 -44.22
N ILE A 13 3.24 31.30 -43.48
CA ILE A 13 4.62 30.88 -43.18
C ILE A 13 5.20 31.51 -41.89
N LEU A 14 4.64 31.10 -40.75
CA LEU A 14 5.40 30.92 -39.49
C LEU A 14 4.61 29.98 -38.53
N MET A 15 4.41 28.72 -38.94
CA MET A 15 3.89 27.65 -38.09
C MET A 15 4.78 26.41 -38.23
N SER A 16 6.04 26.58 -37.81
CA SER A 16 7.00 25.48 -37.62
C SER A 16 8.30 26.11 -37.12
N LEU A 17 8.36 26.38 -35.82
CA LEU A 17 9.55 26.65 -34.97
C LEU A 17 9.10 27.45 -33.73
N MET A 18 8.30 26.82 -32.86
CA MET A 18 8.38 27.11 -31.42
C MET A 18 9.19 25.98 -30.80
N GLY A 19 10.51 26.10 -30.95
CA GLY A 19 11.44 25.31 -30.17
C GLY A 19 11.35 25.71 -28.70
N PHE A 20 11.56 24.71 -27.84
CA PHE A 20 12.12 24.81 -26.49
C PHE A 20 12.26 26.23 -25.94
N GLY A 21 11.14 26.80 -25.52
CA GLY A 21 11.11 27.82 -24.48
C GLY A 21 10.72 27.12 -23.21
N ALA A 22 11.68 26.93 -22.29
CA ALA A 22 11.33 26.80 -20.89
C ALA A 22 10.49 28.04 -20.56
N VAL A 23 9.17 27.86 -20.44
CA VAL A 23 8.36 28.80 -19.69
C VAL A 23 8.92 28.68 -18.28
N TYR A 24 9.81 29.59 -17.91
CA TYR A 24 10.12 29.84 -16.51
C TYR A 24 8.77 30.04 -15.85
N ALA A 25 8.30 29.05 -15.07
CA ALA A 25 7.20 29.29 -14.16
C ALA A 25 7.63 30.49 -13.34
N ALA A 26 6.87 31.58 -13.40
CA ALA A 26 7.06 32.71 -12.50
C ALA A 26 7.16 32.16 -11.07
N ASP A 27 8.04 32.72 -10.23
CA ASP A 27 8.12 32.39 -8.81
C ASP A 27 6.69 32.44 -8.23
N VAL A 28 6.10 31.27 -7.97
CA VAL A 28 4.75 31.20 -7.45
C VAL A 28 4.81 31.61 -5.99
N SER A 29 3.99 32.58 -5.59
CA SER A 29 3.99 33.08 -4.22
C SER A 29 3.52 31.98 -3.26
N GLU A 30 4.07 31.97 -2.03
CA GLU A 30 3.55 31.18 -0.91
C GLU A 30 2.06 31.42 -0.64
N LYS A 31 1.55 32.60 -1.05
CA LYS A 31 0.14 32.95 -0.93
C LYS A 31 -0.76 32.33 -1.99
N ASP A 32 -0.20 31.98 -3.15
CA ASP A 32 -0.97 31.50 -4.30
C ASP A 32 -0.90 29.98 -4.46
N ASN A 33 0.26 29.39 -4.18
CA ASN A 33 0.44 27.94 -4.15
C ASN A 33 1.62 27.59 -3.25
N PHE A 34 1.32 27.23 -2.01
CA PHE A 34 2.35 27.00 -1.00
C PHE A 34 3.24 25.79 -1.33
N TYR A 35 2.64 24.68 -1.78
CA TYR A 35 3.38 23.50 -2.22
C TYR A 35 4.41 23.83 -3.30
N GLN A 36 3.99 24.54 -4.36
CA GLN A 36 4.90 24.90 -5.45
C GLN A 36 5.95 25.91 -4.98
N ALA A 37 5.58 26.91 -4.18
CA ALA A 37 6.53 27.89 -3.64
C ALA A 37 7.67 27.24 -2.83
N VAL A 38 7.34 26.27 -1.97
CA VAL A 38 8.31 25.55 -1.14
C VAL A 38 9.10 24.52 -1.94
N ASN A 39 8.43 23.74 -2.79
CA ASN A 39 9.01 22.56 -3.40
C ASN A 39 9.61 22.77 -4.78
N HIS A 40 9.42 23.94 -5.41
CA HIS A 40 9.87 24.18 -6.79
C HIS A 40 11.33 23.80 -7.00
N GLY A 41 12.24 24.31 -6.14
CA GLY A 41 13.67 24.02 -6.25
C GLY A 41 14.00 22.52 -6.16
N VAL A 42 13.46 21.85 -5.15
CA VAL A 42 13.65 20.41 -4.94
C VAL A 42 13.08 19.60 -6.11
N LEU A 43 11.90 19.95 -6.62
CA LEU A 43 11.27 19.23 -7.73
C LEU A 43 11.99 19.45 -9.07
N GLN A 44 12.70 20.57 -9.25
CA GLN A 44 13.59 20.79 -10.40
C GLN A 44 14.88 19.96 -10.30
N GLU A 45 15.47 19.88 -9.11
CA GLU A 45 16.72 19.16 -8.87
C GLU A 45 16.52 17.63 -8.93
N LYS A 46 15.51 17.14 -8.22
CA LYS A 46 15.30 15.72 -7.99
C LYS A 46 14.76 15.02 -9.23
N LYS A 47 15.15 13.76 -9.42
CA LYS A 47 14.77 12.95 -10.57
C LYS A 47 14.15 11.65 -10.11
N ILE A 48 13.18 11.17 -10.88
CA ILE A 48 12.71 9.79 -10.74
C ILE A 48 13.85 8.90 -11.22
N GLU A 49 14.35 8.05 -10.32
CA GLU A 49 15.37 7.07 -10.67
C GLU A 49 14.84 6.16 -11.80
N PRO A 50 15.66 5.75 -12.78
CA PRO A 50 15.16 4.99 -13.93
C PRO A 50 14.46 3.67 -13.54
N THR A 51 14.74 3.14 -12.36
CA THR A 51 14.14 1.91 -11.84
C THR A 51 12.92 2.12 -10.95
N GLU A 52 12.47 3.36 -10.77
CA GLU A 52 11.34 3.72 -9.93
C GLU A 52 10.26 4.41 -10.78
N ALA A 53 9.01 4.41 -10.31
CA ALA A 53 7.89 5.10 -10.98
C ALA A 53 7.62 6.50 -10.40
N SER A 54 8.27 6.82 -9.28
CA SER A 54 8.10 8.08 -8.57
C SER A 54 9.37 8.44 -7.80
N TRP A 55 9.41 9.70 -7.37
CA TRP A 55 10.35 10.21 -6.39
C TRP A 55 9.57 11.02 -5.36
N SER A 56 9.79 10.77 -4.07
CA SER A 56 9.41 11.63 -2.96
C SER A 56 10.46 11.50 -1.85
N TRP A 57 10.36 12.31 -0.79
CA TRP A 57 11.22 12.10 0.39
C TRP A 57 11.02 10.73 1.02
N PHE A 58 9.79 10.21 1.04
CA PHE A 58 9.50 8.85 1.50
C PHE A 58 10.24 7.80 0.66
N SER A 59 10.13 7.86 -0.67
CA SER A 59 10.79 6.89 -1.54
C SER A 59 12.31 7.01 -1.53
N GLU A 60 12.84 8.23 -1.43
CA GLU A 60 14.28 8.48 -1.36
C GLU A 60 14.89 7.88 -0.09
N ARG A 61 14.30 8.16 1.08
CA ARG A 61 14.75 7.57 2.34
C ARG A 61 14.59 6.04 2.33
N SER A 62 13.49 5.53 1.77
CA SER A 62 13.28 4.08 1.62
C SER A 62 14.38 3.44 0.75
N LEU A 63 14.76 4.09 -0.35
CA LEU A 63 15.82 3.63 -1.24
C LEU A 63 17.20 3.68 -0.56
N GLU A 64 17.48 4.71 0.24
CA GLU A 64 18.71 4.81 1.02
C GLU A 64 18.80 3.70 2.08
N ASN A 65 17.74 3.46 2.84
CA ASN A 65 17.66 2.36 3.81
C ASN A 65 17.90 1.01 3.13
N LYS A 66 17.23 0.75 1.99
CA LYS A 66 17.40 -0.47 1.19
C LYS A 66 18.84 -0.64 0.70
N LYS A 67 19.50 0.45 0.27
CA LYS A 67 20.90 0.42 -0.18
C LYS A 67 21.88 0.16 0.98
N ALA A 68 21.62 0.71 2.17
CA ALA A 68 22.42 0.45 3.36
C ALA A 68 22.31 -1.04 3.75
N LEU A 69 21.09 -1.55 3.86
CA LEU A 69 20.83 -2.96 4.17
C LEU A 69 21.42 -3.88 3.11
N ARG A 70 21.33 -3.55 1.81
CA ARG A 70 21.95 -4.39 0.76
C ARG A 70 23.44 -4.65 1.02
N LYS A 71 24.20 -3.64 1.45
CA LYS A 71 25.63 -3.82 1.76
C LYS A 71 25.84 -4.78 2.93
N GLU A 72 24.97 -4.72 3.94
CA GLU A 72 25.03 -5.59 5.11
C GLU A 72 24.64 -7.04 4.75
N LEU A 73 23.59 -7.21 3.93
CA LEU A 73 23.20 -8.53 3.41
C LEU A 73 24.27 -9.12 2.49
N GLU A 74 24.93 -8.30 1.66
CA GLU A 74 26.07 -8.74 0.83
C GLU A 74 27.24 -9.19 1.72
N ALA A 75 27.57 -8.45 2.79
CA ALA A 75 28.63 -8.83 3.73
C ALA A 75 28.30 -10.11 4.52
N ILE A 76 27.01 -10.37 4.80
CA ILE A 76 26.54 -11.64 5.37
C ILE A 76 26.70 -12.75 4.33
N ALA A 77 26.23 -12.54 3.10
CA ALA A 77 26.30 -13.53 2.03
C ALA A 77 27.75 -13.91 1.65
N GLU A 78 28.71 -12.98 1.74
CA GLU A 78 30.15 -13.27 1.53
C GLU A 78 30.72 -14.33 2.50
N LYS A 79 30.04 -14.55 3.63
CA LYS A 79 30.43 -15.54 4.66
C LYS A 79 29.50 -16.75 4.68
N GLN A 80 28.79 -17.00 3.59
CA GLN A 80 27.94 -18.18 3.44
C GLN A 80 28.68 -19.47 3.86
N GLY A 81 27.97 -20.36 4.56
CA GLY A 81 28.54 -21.63 5.03
C GLY A 81 29.37 -21.53 6.32
N THR A 82 29.62 -20.33 6.85
CA THR A 82 30.31 -20.14 8.14
C THR A 82 29.38 -19.97 9.33
N TYR A 83 28.12 -19.65 9.09
CA TYR A 83 27.11 -19.41 10.12
C TYR A 83 26.50 -20.72 10.64
N PRO A 84 26.10 -20.77 11.93
CA PRO A 84 25.36 -21.92 12.45
C PRO A 84 24.06 -22.17 11.69
N LYS A 85 23.74 -23.44 11.45
CA LYS A 85 22.48 -23.84 10.80
C LYS A 85 21.28 -23.30 11.58
N GLY A 86 20.34 -22.67 10.89
CA GLY A 86 19.14 -22.06 11.47
C GLY A 86 19.34 -20.65 12.04
N SER A 87 20.56 -20.09 11.99
CA SER A 87 20.75 -18.69 12.42
C SER A 87 20.15 -17.72 11.39
N PRO A 88 19.74 -16.50 11.83
CA PRO A 88 19.31 -15.43 10.92
C PRO A 88 20.30 -15.18 9.78
N GLU A 89 21.60 -15.14 10.07
CA GLU A 89 22.65 -14.89 9.08
C GLU A 89 22.79 -16.03 8.07
N GLN A 90 22.65 -17.29 8.49
CA GLN A 90 22.64 -18.43 7.57
C GLN A 90 21.46 -18.32 6.61
N LYS A 91 20.25 -18.10 7.15
CA LYS A 91 19.03 -17.97 6.34
C LYS A 91 19.14 -16.82 5.33
N ILE A 92 19.63 -15.65 5.77
CA ILE A 92 19.87 -14.49 4.90
C ILE A 92 20.88 -14.81 3.79
N ALA A 93 22.05 -15.37 4.16
CA ALA A 93 23.12 -15.67 3.21
C ALA A 93 22.64 -16.66 2.14
N ASP A 94 22.02 -17.76 2.55
CA ASP A 94 21.61 -18.83 1.66
C ASP A 94 20.45 -18.42 0.75
N LEU A 95 19.50 -17.62 1.25
CA LEU A 95 18.42 -17.09 0.42
C LEU A 95 18.94 -16.06 -0.59
N TYR A 96 19.85 -15.16 -0.18
CA TYR A 96 20.44 -14.16 -1.06
C TYR A 96 21.24 -14.82 -2.19
N VAL A 97 22.07 -15.82 -1.88
CA VAL A 97 22.82 -16.59 -2.88
C VAL A 97 21.88 -17.36 -3.80
N SER A 98 20.84 -18.01 -3.26
CA SER A 98 19.83 -18.71 -4.07
C SER A 98 19.10 -17.76 -5.04
N ALA A 99 18.85 -16.52 -4.62
CA ALA A 99 18.17 -15.54 -5.47
C ALA A 99 19.04 -15.04 -6.64
N LEU A 100 20.37 -15.02 -6.45
CA LEU A 100 21.36 -14.64 -7.46
C LEU A 100 21.72 -15.77 -8.44
N ASP A 101 21.44 -17.03 -8.08
CA ASP A 101 21.77 -18.19 -8.89
C ASP A 101 20.82 -18.37 -10.09
N ASN A 102 21.01 -17.51 -11.10
CA ASN A 102 20.22 -17.53 -12.32
C ASN A 102 20.37 -18.84 -13.11
N GLU A 103 21.53 -19.50 -13.04
CA GLU A 103 21.76 -20.79 -13.70
C GLU A 103 20.85 -21.85 -13.08
N LYS A 104 20.87 -21.97 -11.74
CA LYS A 104 20.03 -22.93 -11.03
C LYS A 104 18.55 -22.64 -11.17
N ARG A 105 18.17 -21.37 -11.16
CA ARG A 105 16.78 -20.94 -11.41
C ARG A 105 16.30 -21.35 -12.81
N ASN A 106 17.13 -21.14 -13.83
CA ASN A 106 16.81 -21.53 -15.20
C ASN A 106 16.73 -23.06 -15.37
N GLU A 107 17.60 -23.80 -14.68
CA GLU A 107 17.60 -25.27 -14.70
C GLU A 107 16.33 -25.85 -14.03
N THR A 108 15.98 -25.37 -12.85
CA THR A 108 15.03 -26.06 -11.96
C THR A 108 13.59 -25.55 -12.04
N ALA A 109 13.38 -24.24 -12.21
CA ALA A 109 12.06 -23.64 -12.10
C ALA A 109 11.07 -24.12 -13.18
N PRO A 110 11.45 -24.26 -14.48
CA PRO A 110 10.51 -24.71 -15.51
C PRO A 110 9.92 -26.10 -15.21
N GLY A 111 10.77 -27.04 -14.75
CA GLY A 111 10.32 -28.40 -14.40
C GLY A 111 9.35 -28.42 -13.22
N LYS A 112 9.61 -27.59 -12.19
CA LYS A 112 8.74 -27.48 -11.00
C LYS A 112 7.38 -26.87 -11.34
N LEU A 113 7.36 -25.75 -12.08
CA LEU A 113 6.11 -25.12 -12.49
C LEU A 113 5.29 -26.01 -13.43
N LYS A 114 5.96 -26.74 -14.33
CA LYS A 114 5.32 -27.75 -15.17
C LYS A 114 4.68 -28.84 -14.30
N ALA A 115 5.41 -29.42 -13.36
CA ALA A 115 4.88 -30.47 -12.48
C ALA A 115 3.69 -30.01 -11.60
N LEU A 116 3.64 -28.73 -11.26
CA LEU A 116 2.49 -28.14 -10.55
C LEU A 116 1.26 -27.96 -11.45
N THR A 117 1.48 -27.57 -12.71
CA THR A 117 0.38 -27.19 -13.63
C THR A 117 -0.07 -28.30 -14.57
N GLU A 118 0.69 -29.39 -14.74
CA GLU A 118 0.29 -30.54 -15.56
C GLU A 118 -1.09 -31.10 -15.15
N PRO A 119 -1.37 -31.35 -13.84
CA PRO A 119 -2.69 -31.87 -13.44
C PRO A 119 -3.84 -30.90 -13.74
N ILE A 120 -3.57 -29.58 -13.74
CA ILE A 120 -4.55 -28.57 -14.13
C ILE A 120 -4.86 -28.71 -15.63
N LYS A 121 -3.81 -28.80 -16.46
CA LYS A 121 -3.93 -28.94 -17.93
C LYS A 121 -4.58 -30.27 -18.34
N GLU A 122 -4.38 -31.33 -17.57
CA GLU A 122 -4.94 -32.66 -17.84
C GLU A 122 -6.38 -32.84 -17.33
N ALA A 123 -6.87 -31.96 -16.45
CA ALA A 123 -8.22 -32.05 -15.90
C ALA A 123 -9.29 -32.12 -17.01
N ARG A 124 -10.16 -33.13 -16.93
CA ARG A 124 -11.22 -33.42 -17.91
C ARG A 124 -12.61 -32.97 -17.46
N ASN A 125 -12.73 -32.57 -16.20
CA ASN A 125 -13.96 -32.08 -15.59
C ASN A 125 -13.63 -31.20 -14.38
N LEU A 126 -14.63 -30.53 -13.82
CA LEU A 126 -14.48 -29.61 -12.69
C LEU A 126 -13.98 -30.30 -11.41
N THR A 127 -14.30 -31.58 -11.19
CA THR A 127 -13.82 -32.33 -10.02
C THR A 127 -12.32 -32.57 -10.11
N GLU A 128 -11.82 -32.99 -11.28
CA GLU A 128 -10.39 -33.14 -11.53
C GLU A 128 -9.67 -31.79 -11.45
N LEU A 129 -10.28 -30.71 -11.97
CA LEU A 129 -9.74 -29.36 -11.86
C LEU A 129 -9.64 -28.93 -10.38
N THR A 130 -10.72 -29.04 -9.61
CA THR A 130 -10.74 -28.69 -8.17
C THR A 130 -9.63 -29.42 -7.42
N LYS A 131 -9.47 -30.73 -7.68
CA LYS A 131 -8.41 -31.53 -7.05
C LYS A 131 -7.00 -31.07 -7.47
N ALA A 132 -6.81 -30.70 -8.74
CA ALA A 132 -5.54 -30.16 -9.21
C ALA A 132 -5.19 -28.82 -8.55
N LEU A 133 -6.18 -27.93 -8.35
CA LEU A 133 -5.98 -26.65 -7.65
C LEU A 133 -5.62 -26.88 -6.17
N GLN A 134 -6.28 -27.82 -5.49
CA GLN A 134 -5.96 -28.21 -4.12
C GLN A 134 -4.52 -28.76 -4.00
N ASN A 135 -4.09 -29.59 -4.96
CA ASN A 135 -2.73 -30.13 -5.01
C ASN A 135 -1.66 -29.02 -5.20
N VAL A 136 -1.98 -27.91 -5.89
CA VAL A 136 -1.07 -26.75 -5.92
C VAL A 136 -0.91 -26.17 -4.52
N SER A 137 -2.03 -25.89 -3.83
CA SER A 137 -2.03 -25.36 -2.48
C SER A 137 -1.28 -26.26 -1.48
N GLU A 138 -1.49 -27.57 -1.54
CA GLU A 138 -0.78 -28.55 -0.69
C GLU A 138 0.74 -28.52 -0.88
N LYS A 139 1.21 -28.33 -2.13
CA LYS A 139 2.64 -28.37 -2.47
C LYS A 139 3.36 -27.05 -2.27
N THR A 140 2.64 -25.94 -2.33
CA THR A 140 3.24 -24.61 -2.37
C THR A 140 2.73 -23.66 -1.31
N GLY A 141 1.70 -24.02 -0.54
CA GLY A 141 1.03 -23.14 0.41
C GLY A 141 0.21 -22.02 -0.23
N ALA A 142 0.32 -21.81 -1.55
CA ALA A 142 -0.43 -20.81 -2.31
C ALA A 142 -1.65 -21.45 -2.98
N ALA A 143 -2.85 -20.98 -2.62
CA ALA A 143 -4.07 -21.47 -3.25
C ALA A 143 -4.34 -20.76 -4.59
N VAL A 144 -5.13 -21.42 -5.44
CA VAL A 144 -5.59 -20.88 -6.72
C VAL A 144 -7.10 -20.69 -6.62
N PHE A 145 -7.60 -19.54 -7.10
CA PHE A 145 -9.00 -19.12 -7.07
C PHE A 145 -9.57 -18.76 -5.71
N ILE A 146 -9.51 -19.67 -4.73
CA ILE A 146 -10.02 -19.43 -3.37
C ILE A 146 -8.92 -19.75 -2.38
N ASP A 147 -8.62 -18.76 -1.54
CA ASP A 147 -7.64 -18.87 -0.46
C ASP A 147 -8.25 -18.38 0.87
N TYR A 148 -7.47 -18.42 1.93
CA TYR A 148 -7.82 -17.76 3.18
C TYR A 148 -6.61 -17.16 3.91
N THR A 149 -6.87 -16.24 4.82
CA THR A 149 -5.96 -15.85 5.89
C THR A 149 -6.69 -15.89 7.24
N ALA A 150 -6.03 -15.53 8.34
CA ALA A 150 -6.61 -15.50 9.68
C ALA A 150 -6.63 -14.07 10.23
N ASP A 151 -7.83 -13.55 10.50
CA ASP A 151 -8.04 -12.21 11.02
C ASP A 151 -8.78 -12.24 12.34
N ARG A 152 -8.51 -11.28 13.22
CA ARG A 152 -9.23 -11.08 14.47
C ARG A 152 -10.68 -10.71 14.16
N ILE A 153 -11.66 -11.43 14.72
CA ILE A 153 -13.09 -11.08 14.59
C ILE A 153 -13.36 -9.66 15.12
N PRO A 154 -14.20 -8.83 14.48
CA PRO A 154 -14.23 -7.40 14.81
C PRO A 154 -14.77 -7.08 16.21
N THR A 155 -15.44 -8.03 16.87
CA THR A 155 -16.09 -7.83 18.17
C THR A 155 -15.33 -8.45 19.35
N GLY A 156 -14.22 -9.15 19.10
CA GLY A 156 -13.49 -9.91 20.12
C GLY A 156 -12.06 -10.22 19.70
N LEU A 157 -11.28 -10.96 20.48
CA LEU A 157 -9.87 -11.23 20.17
C LEU A 157 -9.65 -12.47 19.29
N ARG A 158 -10.67 -13.29 19.06
CA ARG A 158 -10.51 -14.58 18.39
C ARG A 158 -10.17 -14.42 16.90
N TYR A 159 -9.17 -15.14 16.42
CA TYR A 159 -8.92 -15.29 14.98
C TYR A 159 -9.94 -16.20 14.32
N ILE A 160 -10.45 -15.78 13.17
CA ILE A 160 -11.35 -16.53 12.28
C ILE A 160 -10.85 -16.41 10.83
N PRO A 161 -11.22 -17.34 9.94
CA PRO A 161 -10.76 -17.28 8.56
C PRO A 161 -11.36 -16.10 7.78
N ARG A 162 -10.53 -15.44 6.97
CA ARG A 162 -10.97 -14.55 5.88
C ARG A 162 -10.85 -15.30 4.57
N ILE A 163 -11.96 -15.42 3.83
CA ILE A 163 -11.94 -15.97 2.48
C ILE A 163 -11.40 -14.91 1.53
N LEU A 164 -10.41 -15.30 0.73
CA LEU A 164 -9.81 -14.51 -0.33
C LEU A 164 -10.20 -15.14 -1.66
N VAL A 165 -10.57 -14.31 -2.62
CA VAL A 165 -10.89 -14.73 -3.99
C VAL A 165 -9.82 -14.14 -4.90
N THR A 166 -9.37 -14.90 -5.89
CA THR A 166 -8.46 -14.35 -6.92
C THR A 166 -9.16 -13.16 -7.58
N GLU A 167 -8.44 -12.05 -7.74
CA GLU A 167 -8.95 -10.86 -8.42
C GLU A 167 -8.12 -10.56 -9.68
N PRO A 168 -8.67 -9.82 -10.66
CA PRO A 168 -7.92 -9.37 -11.83
C PRO A 168 -6.75 -8.45 -11.44
N SER A 169 -5.77 -8.33 -12.34
CA SER A 169 -4.66 -7.38 -12.14
C SER A 169 -5.09 -5.90 -12.24
N PHE A 170 -6.21 -5.63 -12.91
CA PHE A 170 -6.80 -4.31 -13.04
C PHE A 170 -7.88 -4.10 -11.98
N THR A 171 -7.99 -2.88 -11.47
CA THR A 171 -9.10 -2.50 -10.59
C THR A 171 -10.39 -2.40 -11.39
N ARG A 172 -11.52 -2.24 -10.68
CA ARG A 172 -12.83 -2.06 -11.31
C ARG A 172 -12.80 -0.95 -12.38
N ASP A 173 -12.31 0.23 -12.01
CA ASP A 173 -12.31 1.39 -12.89
C ASP A 173 -11.39 1.18 -14.11
N GLU A 174 -10.26 0.49 -13.92
CA GLU A 174 -9.34 0.14 -15.00
C GLU A 174 -9.89 -0.93 -15.96
N LEU A 175 -10.83 -1.77 -15.51
CA LEU A 175 -11.54 -2.74 -16.36
C LEU A 175 -12.71 -2.11 -17.11
N GLU A 176 -13.40 -1.14 -16.50
CA GLU A 176 -14.45 -0.35 -17.13
C GLU A 176 -13.88 0.62 -18.19
N LYS A 177 -12.71 1.21 -17.90
CA LYS A 177 -12.04 2.16 -18.78
C LYS A 177 -10.53 1.91 -18.80
N GLU A 178 -9.98 1.79 -20.00
CA GLU A 178 -8.54 1.57 -20.17
C GLU A 178 -7.74 2.67 -19.44
N PRO A 179 -6.86 2.33 -18.49
CA PRO A 179 -6.18 3.33 -17.65
C PRO A 179 -5.30 4.28 -18.48
N GLN A 180 -4.70 3.75 -19.54
CA GLN A 180 -3.90 4.50 -20.50
C GLN A 180 -3.85 3.77 -21.83
N PRO A 181 -3.67 4.48 -22.97
CA PRO A 181 -3.66 3.86 -24.28
C PRO A 181 -2.72 2.65 -24.38
N GLY A 182 -3.28 1.48 -24.69
CA GLY A 182 -2.54 0.24 -24.90
C GLY A 182 -2.26 -0.58 -23.63
N ALA A 183 -2.72 -0.17 -22.45
CA ALA A 183 -2.57 -0.95 -21.22
C ALA A 183 -3.29 -2.29 -21.28
N TRP A 184 -4.50 -2.35 -21.84
CA TRP A 184 -5.23 -3.61 -21.99
C TRP A 184 -4.52 -4.54 -22.98
N LYS A 185 -3.97 -3.98 -24.07
CA LYS A 185 -3.17 -4.77 -25.01
C LYS A 185 -1.91 -5.33 -24.33
N ALA A 186 -1.17 -4.49 -23.60
CA ALA A 186 0.05 -4.90 -22.90
C ALA A 186 -0.22 -6.03 -21.89
N TYR A 187 -1.37 -5.97 -21.19
CA TYR A 187 -1.80 -7.04 -20.31
C TYR A 187 -2.08 -8.34 -21.05
N ARG A 188 -2.84 -8.30 -22.15
CA ARG A 188 -3.14 -9.49 -22.95
C ARG A 188 -1.90 -10.10 -23.59
N ASP A 189 -0.97 -9.27 -24.08
CA ASP A 189 0.33 -9.71 -24.57
C ASP A 189 1.12 -10.42 -23.45
N TYR A 190 1.13 -9.85 -22.24
CA TYR A 190 1.78 -10.47 -21.08
C TYR A 190 1.17 -11.82 -20.73
N VAL A 191 -0.16 -11.92 -20.61
CA VAL A 191 -0.87 -13.17 -20.32
C VAL A 191 -0.57 -14.23 -21.40
N ALA A 192 -0.60 -13.85 -22.69
CA ALA A 192 -0.27 -14.76 -23.78
C ALA A 192 1.16 -15.31 -23.65
N HIS A 193 2.16 -14.45 -23.45
CA HIS A 193 3.54 -14.91 -23.29
C HIS A 193 3.72 -15.81 -22.06
N VAL A 194 3.00 -15.57 -20.96
CA VAL A 194 3.02 -16.46 -19.79
C VAL A 194 2.43 -17.85 -20.14
N LEU A 195 1.34 -17.89 -20.91
CA LEU A 195 0.74 -19.16 -21.35
C LEU A 195 1.64 -19.91 -22.35
N GLU A 196 2.36 -19.19 -23.21
CA GLU A 196 3.41 -19.77 -24.07
C GLU A 196 4.55 -20.37 -23.23
N GLU A 197 5.02 -19.69 -22.18
CA GLU A 197 5.99 -20.26 -21.23
C GLU A 197 5.44 -21.48 -20.48
N ALA A 198 4.12 -21.54 -20.32
CA ALA A 198 3.45 -22.72 -19.79
C ALA A 198 3.27 -23.84 -20.83
N GLY A 199 3.67 -23.63 -22.08
CA GLY A 199 3.67 -24.64 -23.14
C GLY A 199 2.44 -24.64 -24.05
N GLU A 200 1.61 -23.60 -24.02
CA GLU A 200 0.61 -23.39 -25.07
C GLU A 200 1.26 -22.94 -26.40
N THR A 201 0.62 -23.25 -27.53
CA THR A 201 1.04 -22.70 -28.82
C THR A 201 0.69 -21.20 -28.90
N PRO A 202 1.41 -20.38 -29.68
CA PRO A 202 1.12 -18.94 -29.78
C PRO A 202 -0.34 -18.63 -30.12
N ASP A 203 -0.94 -19.35 -31.07
CA ASP A 203 -2.35 -19.15 -31.44
C ASP A 203 -3.32 -19.47 -30.28
N LYS A 204 -3.03 -20.52 -29.52
CA LYS A 204 -3.87 -20.92 -28.37
C LYS A 204 -3.70 -19.93 -27.21
N ALA A 205 -2.46 -19.55 -26.91
CA ALA A 205 -2.14 -18.58 -25.88
C ALA A 205 -2.78 -17.20 -26.15
N ALA A 206 -2.76 -16.75 -27.40
CA ALA A 206 -3.43 -15.51 -27.81
C ALA A 206 -4.96 -15.60 -27.68
N ALA A 207 -5.58 -16.70 -28.08
CA ALA A 207 -7.02 -16.89 -27.91
C ALA A 207 -7.42 -16.92 -26.42
N HIS A 208 -6.62 -17.60 -25.59
CA HIS A 208 -6.85 -17.69 -24.15
C HIS A 208 -6.59 -16.38 -23.42
N SER A 209 -5.59 -15.58 -23.79
CA SER A 209 -5.36 -14.29 -23.15
C SER A 209 -6.51 -13.31 -23.43
N GLU A 210 -7.06 -13.31 -24.64
CA GLU A 210 -8.27 -12.54 -24.99
C GLU A 210 -9.48 -13.03 -24.17
N ALA A 211 -9.67 -14.35 -24.04
CA ALA A 211 -10.77 -14.92 -23.26
C ALA A 211 -10.64 -14.61 -21.75
N ILE A 212 -9.44 -14.68 -21.19
CA ILE A 212 -9.15 -14.31 -19.79
C ILE A 212 -9.48 -12.83 -19.57
N PHE A 213 -8.98 -11.94 -20.44
CA PHE A 213 -9.26 -10.52 -20.29
C PHE A 213 -10.77 -10.20 -20.43
N ALA A 214 -11.46 -10.82 -21.39
CA ALA A 214 -12.90 -10.65 -21.55
C ALA A 214 -13.69 -11.17 -20.32
N MET A 215 -13.24 -12.26 -19.70
CA MET A 215 -13.78 -12.76 -18.45
C MET A 215 -13.57 -11.75 -17.31
N GLU A 216 -12.36 -11.23 -17.15
CA GLU A 216 -12.04 -10.23 -16.13
C GLU A 216 -12.85 -8.94 -16.32
N GLN A 217 -13.02 -8.46 -17.56
CA GLN A 217 -13.89 -7.32 -17.85
C GLN A 217 -15.36 -7.58 -17.50
N LYS A 218 -15.86 -8.79 -17.74
CA LYS A 218 -17.23 -9.17 -17.34
C LYS A 218 -17.41 -9.16 -15.82
N LEU A 219 -16.37 -9.53 -15.08
CA LEU A 219 -16.38 -9.51 -13.61
C LEU A 219 -16.15 -8.11 -13.03
N GLY A 220 -15.50 -7.21 -13.77
CA GLY A 220 -15.11 -5.86 -13.33
C GLY A 220 -16.20 -5.07 -12.58
N PRO A 221 -17.44 -4.97 -13.10
CA PRO A 221 -18.52 -4.24 -12.43
C PRO A 221 -18.93 -4.78 -11.04
N HIS A 222 -18.54 -6.01 -10.72
CA HIS A 222 -18.83 -6.69 -9.46
C HIS A 222 -17.72 -6.57 -8.43
N LEU A 223 -16.54 -6.07 -8.82
CA LEU A 223 -15.47 -5.75 -7.89
C LEU A 223 -15.86 -4.54 -7.01
N LEU A 224 -15.34 -4.53 -5.79
CA LEU A 224 -15.35 -3.34 -4.95
C LEU A 224 -14.66 -2.15 -5.66
N THR A 225 -15.30 -0.98 -5.57
CA THR A 225 -14.70 0.33 -5.87
C THR A 225 -13.56 0.64 -4.91
N SER A 226 -12.67 1.58 -5.27
CA SER A 226 -11.56 2.02 -4.41
C SER A 226 -12.05 2.53 -3.05
N GLU A 227 -13.18 3.25 -3.00
CA GLU A 227 -13.76 3.71 -1.73
C GLU A 227 -14.28 2.56 -0.88
N GLN A 228 -14.94 1.57 -1.50
CA GLN A 228 -15.41 0.39 -0.77
C GLN A 228 -14.27 -0.47 -0.24
N ARG A 229 -13.15 -0.55 -0.97
CA ARG A 229 -11.95 -1.26 -0.51
C ARG A 229 -11.37 -0.61 0.75
N ASN A 230 -11.52 0.70 0.91
CA ASN A 230 -11.07 1.46 2.07
C ASN A 230 -12.13 1.59 3.19
N ASP A 231 -13.32 0.98 3.08
CA ASP A 231 -14.31 0.97 4.16
C ASP A 231 -14.16 -0.27 5.05
N VAL A 232 -13.78 -0.06 6.31
CA VAL A 232 -13.63 -1.14 7.30
C VAL A 232 -14.90 -1.95 7.53
N THR A 233 -16.09 -1.41 7.26
CA THR A 233 -17.36 -2.16 7.37
C THR A 233 -17.56 -3.11 6.19
N VAL A 234 -17.08 -2.73 5.00
CA VAL A 234 -17.06 -3.62 3.84
C VAL A 234 -16.02 -4.72 4.06
N GLN A 235 -14.80 -4.34 4.47
CA GLN A 235 -13.71 -5.30 4.69
C GLN A 235 -14.00 -6.28 5.83
N ASN A 236 -14.74 -5.87 6.86
CA ASN A 236 -15.06 -6.72 8.01
C ASN A 236 -16.44 -7.40 7.91
N ARG A 237 -17.02 -7.50 6.71
CA ARG A 237 -18.26 -8.25 6.50
C ARG A 237 -18.06 -9.72 6.88
N LEU A 238 -18.95 -10.23 7.73
CA LEU A 238 -18.98 -11.63 8.14
C LEU A 238 -20.10 -12.38 7.42
N VAL A 239 -19.78 -13.59 6.98
CA VAL A 239 -20.74 -14.55 6.42
C VAL A 239 -20.66 -15.88 7.18
N SER A 240 -21.79 -16.56 7.30
CA SER A 240 -21.85 -17.91 7.85
C SER A 240 -21.40 -18.96 6.82
N GLN A 241 -21.03 -20.15 7.31
CA GLN A 241 -20.77 -21.29 6.44
C GLN A 241 -21.96 -21.60 5.50
N GLY A 242 -23.19 -21.39 5.98
CA GLY A 242 -24.41 -21.60 5.19
C GLY A 242 -24.59 -20.57 4.07
N GLU A 243 -24.15 -19.33 4.28
CA GLU A 243 -24.14 -18.28 3.25
C GLU A 243 -23.06 -18.56 2.21
N LEU A 244 -21.85 -18.97 2.60
CA LEU A 244 -20.81 -19.40 1.65
C LEU A 244 -21.29 -20.53 0.73
N LYS A 245 -22.07 -21.49 1.26
CA LYS A 245 -22.69 -22.56 0.44
C LYS A 245 -23.65 -22.03 -0.62
N LYS A 246 -24.32 -20.90 -0.37
CA LYS A 246 -25.21 -20.25 -1.35
C LYS A 246 -24.44 -19.40 -2.35
N LEU A 247 -23.29 -18.87 -1.96
CA LEU A 247 -22.43 -18.03 -2.82
C LEU A 247 -21.55 -18.88 -3.75
N MET A 248 -21.19 -20.10 -3.36
CA MET A 248 -20.35 -21.00 -4.17
C MET A 248 -21.02 -22.36 -4.50
N PRO A 249 -22.21 -22.39 -5.15
CA PRO A 249 -22.86 -23.63 -5.52
C PRO A 249 -22.09 -24.44 -6.59
N HIS A 250 -21.35 -23.79 -7.50
CA HIS A 250 -20.69 -24.48 -8.61
C HIS A 250 -19.32 -25.04 -8.25
N MET A 251 -18.48 -24.26 -7.56
CA MET A 251 -17.22 -24.74 -6.99
C MET A 251 -17.46 -25.77 -5.87
N GLY A 252 -18.62 -25.70 -5.23
CA GLY A 252 -18.98 -26.53 -4.10
C GLY A 252 -18.25 -26.11 -2.84
N ALA A 253 -18.80 -25.11 -2.14
CA ALA A 253 -18.22 -24.57 -0.89
C ALA A 253 -17.76 -25.65 0.10
N GLN A 254 -18.49 -26.76 0.24
CA GLN A 254 -18.11 -27.84 1.15
C GLN A 254 -16.81 -28.53 0.73
N THR A 255 -16.58 -28.71 -0.57
CA THR A 255 -15.36 -29.28 -1.13
C THR A 255 -14.18 -28.34 -0.93
N ILE A 256 -14.38 -27.05 -1.20
CA ILE A 256 -13.37 -26.02 -1.00
C ILE A 256 -12.97 -25.92 0.48
N LEU A 257 -13.96 -25.78 1.38
CA LEU A 257 -13.70 -25.72 2.83
C LEU A 257 -13.05 -27.00 3.37
N ALA A 258 -13.34 -28.18 2.79
CA ALA A 258 -12.66 -29.41 3.15
C ALA A 258 -11.19 -29.41 2.73
N GLY A 259 -10.89 -28.94 1.51
CA GLY A 259 -9.51 -28.81 1.03
C GLY A 259 -8.67 -27.78 1.80
N LEU A 260 -9.31 -26.78 2.40
CA LEU A 260 -8.64 -25.76 3.23
C LEU A 260 -8.62 -26.10 4.74
N ASP A 261 -9.17 -27.26 5.13
CA ASP A 261 -9.42 -27.66 6.54
C ASP A 261 -10.24 -26.65 7.37
N LEU A 262 -11.22 -26.00 6.74
CA LEU A 262 -12.07 -24.97 7.37
C LEU A 262 -13.51 -25.48 7.65
N THR A 263 -13.75 -26.79 7.57
CA THR A 263 -15.10 -27.34 7.74
C THR A 263 -15.70 -27.15 9.15
N LYS A 264 -14.84 -26.95 10.15
CA LYS A 264 -15.23 -26.69 11.55
C LYS A 264 -15.60 -25.22 11.79
N GLU A 265 -15.17 -24.32 10.90
CA GLU A 265 -15.41 -22.89 11.04
C GLU A 265 -16.85 -22.53 10.66
N LYS A 266 -17.45 -21.67 11.47
CA LYS A 266 -18.87 -21.30 11.36
C LYS A 266 -19.09 -19.95 10.70
N GLN A 267 -18.09 -19.08 10.78
CA GLN A 267 -18.13 -17.70 10.30
C GLN A 267 -16.82 -17.37 9.61
N PHE A 268 -16.91 -16.52 8.60
CA PHE A 268 -15.81 -16.15 7.73
C PHE A 268 -15.89 -14.67 7.43
N PHE A 269 -14.76 -14.00 7.30
CA PHE A 269 -14.72 -12.71 6.62
C PHE A 269 -14.86 -12.92 5.11
N LEU A 270 -15.66 -12.07 4.47
CA LEU A 270 -15.80 -12.02 3.01
C LEU A 270 -16.20 -10.60 2.60
N SER A 271 -15.22 -9.84 2.10
CA SER A 271 -15.41 -8.43 1.72
C SER A 271 -16.37 -8.28 0.52
N ASP A 272 -16.20 -9.13 -0.49
CA ASP A 272 -16.92 -9.03 -1.77
C ASP A 272 -17.72 -10.31 -2.13
N PRO A 273 -18.91 -10.50 -1.53
CA PRO A 273 -19.77 -11.65 -1.82
C PRO A 273 -20.38 -11.62 -3.21
N ASP A 274 -20.58 -10.44 -3.82
CA ASP A 274 -21.12 -10.35 -5.19
C ASP A 274 -20.06 -10.84 -6.19
N TYR A 275 -18.83 -10.32 -6.08
CA TYR A 275 -17.71 -10.82 -6.89
C TYR A 275 -17.51 -12.33 -6.76
N LEU A 276 -17.52 -12.87 -5.52
CA LEU A 276 -17.41 -14.31 -5.31
C LEU A 276 -18.51 -15.09 -6.03
N GLN A 277 -19.76 -14.62 -5.96
CA GLN A 277 -20.89 -15.29 -6.61
C GLN A 277 -20.77 -15.26 -8.14
N GLN A 278 -20.32 -14.14 -8.72
CA GLN A 278 -20.09 -14.06 -10.17
C GLN A 278 -18.92 -14.91 -10.62
N PHE A 279 -17.86 -14.98 -9.81
CA PHE A 279 -16.73 -15.85 -10.08
C PHE A 279 -17.13 -17.34 -10.01
N ASP A 280 -17.93 -17.73 -9.02
CA ASP A 280 -18.50 -19.09 -8.93
C ASP A 280 -19.39 -19.43 -10.13
N ALA A 281 -20.19 -18.48 -10.63
CA ALA A 281 -21.03 -18.69 -11.81
C ALA A 281 -20.22 -19.01 -13.10
N LEU A 282 -18.93 -18.69 -13.13
CA LEU A 282 -18.03 -19.09 -14.22
C LEU A 282 -17.52 -20.53 -14.06
N TYR A 283 -17.64 -21.15 -12.89
CA TYR A 283 -17.10 -22.48 -12.57
C TYR A 283 -17.97 -23.61 -13.15
N THR A 284 -18.11 -23.65 -14.47
CA THR A 284 -18.99 -24.59 -15.19
C THR A 284 -18.21 -25.44 -16.19
N ALA A 285 -18.80 -26.55 -16.64
CA ALA A 285 -18.16 -27.46 -17.60
C ALA A 285 -17.86 -26.76 -18.94
N ASP A 286 -18.71 -25.84 -19.38
CA ASP A 286 -18.55 -25.08 -20.62
C ASP A 286 -17.33 -24.15 -20.57
N ASN A 287 -16.97 -23.68 -19.36
CA ASN A 287 -15.81 -22.81 -19.14
C ASN A 287 -14.54 -23.58 -18.74
N LEU A 288 -14.55 -24.92 -18.76
CA LEU A 288 -13.44 -25.72 -18.22
C LEU A 288 -12.09 -25.36 -18.85
N ASP A 289 -12.01 -25.18 -20.17
CA ASP A 289 -10.76 -24.83 -20.86
C ASP A 289 -10.23 -23.45 -20.41
N LEU A 290 -11.12 -22.45 -20.33
CA LEU A 290 -10.79 -21.12 -19.83
C LEU A 290 -10.31 -21.15 -18.37
N LEU A 291 -11.00 -21.89 -17.50
CA LEU A 291 -10.64 -22.02 -16.08
C LEU A 291 -9.27 -22.69 -15.92
N LYS A 292 -8.95 -23.69 -16.74
CA LYS A 292 -7.64 -24.34 -16.74
C LYS A 292 -6.54 -23.35 -17.12
N SER A 293 -6.71 -22.60 -18.21
CA SER A 293 -5.70 -21.64 -18.64
C SER A 293 -5.58 -20.46 -17.70
N TYR A 294 -6.69 -19.99 -17.10
CA TYR A 294 -6.63 -18.97 -16.05
C TYR A 294 -5.89 -19.46 -14.81
N ALA A 295 -6.14 -20.68 -14.35
CA ALA A 295 -5.40 -21.26 -13.22
C ALA A 295 -3.90 -21.43 -13.52
N VAL A 296 -3.54 -21.88 -14.73
CA VAL A 296 -2.14 -21.97 -15.17
C VAL A 296 -1.48 -20.59 -15.17
N TYR A 297 -2.15 -19.58 -15.74
CA TYR A 297 -1.67 -18.20 -15.72
C TYR A 297 -1.46 -17.70 -14.29
N GLN A 298 -2.41 -17.91 -13.38
CA GLN A 298 -2.29 -17.48 -11.98
C GLN A 298 -1.10 -18.12 -11.27
N VAL A 299 -0.86 -19.42 -11.47
CA VAL A 299 0.31 -20.12 -10.89
C VAL A 299 1.62 -19.54 -11.44
N TYR A 300 1.73 -19.38 -12.76
CA TYR A 300 2.95 -18.85 -13.36
C TYR A 300 3.20 -17.39 -13.00
N ASN A 301 2.16 -16.54 -13.00
CA ASN A 301 2.23 -15.14 -12.60
C ASN A 301 2.66 -14.98 -11.14
N GLY A 302 2.09 -15.78 -10.22
CA GLY A 302 2.41 -15.73 -8.79
C GLY A 302 3.86 -16.10 -8.49
N PHE A 303 4.42 -17.10 -9.18
CA PHE A 303 5.81 -17.52 -8.99
C PHE A 303 6.82 -16.81 -9.90
N ALA A 304 6.38 -15.99 -10.86
CA ALA A 304 7.24 -15.36 -11.86
C ALA A 304 8.47 -14.63 -11.27
N PRO A 305 8.36 -13.81 -10.21
CA PRO A 305 9.53 -13.13 -9.63
C PRO A 305 10.65 -14.08 -9.18
N MET A 306 10.27 -15.29 -8.77
CA MET A 306 11.11 -16.27 -8.09
C MET A 306 11.51 -17.45 -8.99
N ALA A 307 10.96 -17.49 -10.22
CA ALA A 307 11.17 -18.55 -11.19
C ALA A 307 12.44 -18.31 -12.02
N HIS A 308 12.49 -18.90 -13.22
CA HIS A 308 13.55 -18.70 -14.19
C HIS A 308 13.50 -17.30 -14.82
N ILE A 309 14.60 -16.88 -15.45
CA ILE A 309 14.82 -15.48 -15.85
C ILE A 309 13.83 -15.00 -16.91
N LYS A 310 13.46 -15.86 -17.87
CA LYS A 310 12.50 -15.51 -18.92
C LYS A 310 11.13 -15.14 -18.35
N LEU A 311 10.53 -16.00 -17.52
CA LEU A 311 9.24 -15.73 -16.88
C LEU A 311 9.29 -14.53 -15.92
N ARG A 312 10.36 -14.40 -15.13
CA ARG A 312 10.60 -13.23 -14.27
C ARG A 312 10.58 -11.93 -15.07
N ASP A 313 11.31 -11.91 -16.18
CA ASP A 313 11.49 -10.71 -17.00
C ASP A 313 10.20 -10.33 -17.74
N LEU A 314 9.37 -11.31 -18.16
CA LEU A 314 8.03 -11.03 -18.72
C LEU A 314 7.17 -10.19 -17.76
N GLN A 315 7.07 -10.59 -16.48
CA GLN A 315 6.27 -9.84 -15.52
C GLN A 315 6.89 -8.48 -15.22
N ARG A 316 8.21 -8.44 -15.04
CA ARG A 316 8.93 -7.19 -14.78
C ARG A 316 8.73 -6.17 -15.90
N ASP A 317 8.79 -6.61 -17.16
CA ASP A 317 8.62 -5.71 -18.30
C ASP A 317 7.17 -5.24 -18.46
N TYR A 318 6.19 -6.11 -18.19
CA TYR A 318 4.79 -5.71 -18.10
C TYR A 318 4.56 -4.63 -17.03
N LEU A 319 5.03 -4.84 -15.80
CA LEU A 319 4.88 -3.87 -14.71
C LEU A 319 5.60 -2.56 -15.01
N ARG A 320 6.78 -2.62 -15.65
CA ARG A 320 7.51 -1.44 -16.10
C ARG A 320 6.71 -0.62 -17.10
N GLN A 321 6.11 -1.27 -18.09
CA GLN A 321 5.25 -0.59 -19.06
C GLN A 321 4.00 -0.01 -18.37
N ARG A 322 3.37 -0.77 -17.47
CA ARG A 322 2.17 -0.34 -16.74
C ARG A 322 2.41 0.94 -15.94
N PHE A 323 3.53 1.03 -15.22
CA PHE A 323 3.82 2.14 -14.30
C PHE A 323 4.85 3.15 -14.82
N GLY A 324 5.28 3.04 -16.08
CA GLY A 324 6.23 3.98 -16.69
C GLY A 324 7.67 3.87 -16.16
N ILE A 325 8.07 2.70 -15.66
CA ILE A 325 9.42 2.48 -15.11
C ILE A 325 10.42 2.22 -16.25
N ALA A 326 11.40 3.11 -16.39
CA ALA A 326 12.31 3.12 -17.53
C ALA A 326 13.25 1.90 -17.59
N LYS A 327 13.67 1.35 -16.45
CA LYS A 327 14.65 0.25 -16.35
C LYS A 327 14.27 -0.74 -15.26
N ALA A 328 14.67 -1.99 -15.48
CA ALA A 328 14.66 -3.00 -14.43
C ALA A 328 15.77 -2.74 -13.40
N HIS A 329 15.54 -3.17 -12.15
CA HIS A 329 16.63 -3.37 -11.20
C HIS A 329 17.61 -4.43 -11.72
N ASN A 330 18.88 -4.32 -11.34
CA ASN A 330 19.83 -5.41 -11.54
C ASN A 330 19.53 -6.58 -10.58
N ASP A 331 20.16 -7.72 -10.82
CA ASP A 331 19.87 -8.95 -10.07
C ASP A 331 20.24 -8.84 -8.58
N LYS A 332 21.33 -8.14 -8.22
CA LYS A 332 21.73 -7.92 -6.81
C LYS A 332 20.72 -7.08 -6.04
N GLU A 333 20.26 -5.99 -6.64
CA GLU A 333 19.23 -5.15 -6.06
C GLU A 333 17.90 -5.91 -5.92
N SER A 334 17.53 -6.70 -6.94
CA SER A 334 16.31 -7.52 -6.92
C SER A 334 16.37 -8.60 -5.83
N ALA A 335 17.48 -9.33 -5.74
CA ALA A 335 17.73 -10.34 -4.70
C ALA A 335 17.73 -9.71 -3.30
N SER A 336 18.36 -8.54 -3.14
CA SER A 336 18.41 -7.87 -1.84
C SER A 336 17.02 -7.44 -1.39
N ARG A 337 16.24 -6.75 -2.25
CA ARG A 337 14.88 -6.32 -1.91
C ARG A 337 13.96 -7.50 -1.56
N MET A 338 14.13 -8.61 -2.27
CA MET A 338 13.40 -9.85 -2.00
C MET A 338 13.73 -10.42 -0.61
N VAL A 339 15.02 -10.53 -0.25
CA VAL A 339 15.43 -10.98 1.09
C VAL A 339 14.94 -10.01 2.17
N GLN A 340 15.07 -8.70 1.95
CA GLN A 340 14.57 -7.68 2.89
C GLN A 340 13.06 -7.79 3.13
N PHE A 341 12.28 -8.15 2.11
CA PHE A 341 10.84 -8.37 2.23
C PHE A 341 10.51 -9.69 2.96
N MET A 342 11.13 -10.80 2.54
CA MET A 342 10.82 -12.14 3.04
C MET A 342 11.36 -12.42 4.45
N MET A 343 12.41 -11.71 4.85
CA MET A 343 13.04 -11.81 6.17
C MET A 343 12.97 -10.47 6.90
N SER A 344 11.82 -9.81 6.81
CA SER A 344 11.63 -8.43 7.30
C SER A 344 11.95 -8.28 8.79
N TYR A 345 11.67 -9.30 9.61
CA TYR A 345 12.02 -9.30 11.03
C TYR A 345 13.54 -9.33 11.24
N GLU A 346 14.23 -10.34 10.70
CA GLU A 346 15.68 -10.49 10.87
C GLU A 346 16.45 -9.29 10.30
N VAL A 347 16.07 -8.83 9.11
CA VAL A 347 16.65 -7.64 8.48
C VAL A 347 16.32 -6.38 9.28
N GLY A 348 15.12 -6.30 9.85
CA GLY A 348 14.69 -5.23 10.75
C GLY A 348 15.56 -5.13 12.00
N GLN A 349 15.93 -6.27 12.60
CA GLN A 349 16.83 -6.29 13.75
C GLN A 349 18.24 -5.80 13.39
N ILE A 350 18.73 -6.12 12.18
CA ILE A 350 19.98 -5.56 11.65
C ILE A 350 19.84 -4.03 11.51
N TYR A 351 18.73 -3.55 10.94
CA TYR A 351 18.49 -2.12 10.77
C TYR A 351 18.49 -1.38 12.11
N MET A 352 17.75 -1.90 13.10
CA MET A 352 17.66 -1.33 14.45
C MET A 352 19.04 -1.22 15.11
N LYS A 353 19.85 -2.28 15.00
CA LYS A 353 21.19 -2.32 15.58
C LYS A 353 22.15 -1.30 14.96
N ASN A 354 22.07 -1.09 13.65
CA ASN A 354 23.08 -0.34 12.90
C ASN A 354 22.68 1.11 12.59
N HIS A 355 21.38 1.41 12.52
CA HIS A 355 20.85 2.68 12.00
C HIS A 355 19.89 3.40 12.96
N SER A 356 19.54 2.81 14.10
CA SER A 356 18.66 3.41 15.11
C SER A 356 19.39 3.66 16.44
N THR A 357 18.90 4.61 17.24
CA THR A 357 19.43 4.89 18.58
C THR A 357 18.29 5.06 19.58
N ALA A 358 18.52 4.65 20.83
CA ALA A 358 17.52 4.79 21.89
C ALA A 358 17.11 6.26 22.12
N ALA A 359 18.05 7.20 21.98
CA ALA A 359 17.79 8.63 22.15
C ALA A 359 16.77 9.18 21.13
N VAL A 360 16.84 8.73 19.87
CA VAL A 360 15.87 9.13 18.83
C VAL A 360 14.50 8.53 19.13
N VAL A 361 14.45 7.26 19.53
CA VAL A 361 13.19 6.59 19.90
C VAL A 361 12.53 7.29 21.10
N ASP A 362 13.31 7.67 22.10
CA ASP A 362 12.80 8.34 23.30
C ASP A 362 12.31 9.75 22.99
N ASP A 363 13.04 10.55 22.19
CA ASP A 363 12.58 11.90 21.79
C ASP A 363 11.26 11.85 21.00
N VAL A 364 11.11 10.87 20.11
CA VAL A 364 9.86 10.67 19.36
C VAL A 364 8.72 10.22 20.27
N LYS A 365 8.97 9.35 21.25
CA LYS A 365 7.97 8.99 22.27
C LYS A 365 7.53 10.23 23.07
N ASP A 366 8.46 11.11 23.40
CA ASP A 366 8.17 12.36 24.11
C ASP A 366 7.27 13.27 23.26
N MET A 367 7.58 13.41 21.98
CA MET A 367 6.74 14.14 21.02
C MET A 367 5.33 13.53 20.89
N ILE A 368 5.21 12.20 20.86
CA ILE A 368 3.91 11.51 20.84
C ILE A 368 3.08 11.87 22.09
N ARG A 369 3.70 11.93 23.27
CA ARG A 369 2.99 12.32 24.50
C ARG A 369 2.47 13.74 24.42
N GLU A 370 3.26 14.69 23.93
CA GLU A 370 2.82 16.09 23.75
C GLU A 370 1.65 16.21 22.75
N ILE A 371 1.73 15.54 21.61
CA ILE A 371 0.67 15.54 20.59
C ILE A 371 -0.62 14.92 21.15
N ARG A 372 -0.49 13.81 21.90
CA ARG A 372 -1.63 13.18 22.57
C ARG A 372 -2.28 14.11 23.60
N ASP A 373 -1.48 14.85 24.36
CA ASP A 373 -2.00 15.80 25.34
C ASP A 373 -2.80 16.93 24.68
N VAL A 374 -2.35 17.44 23.53
CA VAL A 374 -3.11 18.43 22.73
C VAL A 374 -4.42 17.83 22.22
N TYR A 375 -4.37 16.62 21.67
CA TYR A 375 -5.58 15.92 21.23
C TYR A 375 -6.61 15.78 22.37
N LYS A 376 -6.14 15.46 23.58
CA LYS A 376 -6.98 15.35 24.76
C LYS A 376 -7.62 16.69 25.11
N LEU A 377 -6.86 17.80 25.12
CA LEU A 377 -7.38 19.14 25.38
C LEU A 377 -8.46 19.55 24.37
N ARG A 378 -8.24 19.25 23.09
CA ARG A 378 -9.23 19.52 22.02
C ARG A 378 -10.50 18.70 22.20
N LEU A 379 -10.38 17.42 22.50
CA LEU A 379 -11.53 16.58 22.81
C LEU A 379 -12.28 17.11 24.04
N GLU A 380 -11.58 17.53 25.10
CA GLU A 380 -12.18 18.12 26.30
C GLU A 380 -12.94 19.42 26.00
N ALA A 381 -12.40 20.27 25.11
CA ALA A 381 -13.00 21.54 24.70
C ALA A 381 -14.08 21.42 23.61
N ASN A 382 -14.17 20.27 22.92
CA ASN A 382 -15.06 20.06 21.79
C ASN A 382 -16.55 20.34 22.14
N ASP A 383 -17.22 21.20 21.38
CA ASP A 383 -18.55 21.69 21.71
C ASP A 383 -19.69 20.96 20.99
N TRP A 384 -19.38 20.18 19.95
CA TRP A 384 -20.36 19.41 19.19
C TRP A 384 -20.56 17.98 19.71
N LEU A 385 -19.58 17.42 20.43
CA LEU A 385 -19.68 16.12 21.10
C LEU A 385 -20.43 16.24 22.44
N SER A 386 -21.40 15.34 22.67
CA SER A 386 -21.98 15.16 24.00
C SER A 386 -20.91 14.75 25.04
N PRO A 387 -21.11 15.04 26.35
CA PRO A 387 -20.18 14.61 27.40
C PRO A 387 -19.90 13.10 27.39
N LYS A 388 -20.87 12.28 26.98
CA LYS A 388 -20.75 10.83 26.92
C LYS A 388 -19.78 10.38 25.82
N THR A 389 -19.96 10.87 24.59
CA THR A 389 -19.09 10.49 23.47
C THR A 389 -17.70 11.10 23.62
N ARG A 390 -17.60 12.30 24.17
CA ARG A 390 -16.33 12.92 24.57
C ARG A 390 -15.53 12.06 25.53
N ALA A 391 -16.15 11.57 26.60
CA ALA A 391 -15.49 10.68 27.55
C ALA A 391 -14.97 9.39 26.89
N LYS A 392 -15.71 8.85 25.92
CA LYS A 392 -15.28 7.66 25.15
C LYS A 392 -14.14 7.94 24.18
N ALA A 393 -14.14 9.09 23.52
CA ALA A 393 -13.02 9.51 22.68
C ALA A 393 -11.73 9.68 23.51
N ILE A 394 -11.83 10.31 24.69
CA ILE A 394 -10.70 10.46 25.62
C ILE A 394 -10.24 9.10 26.16
N GLU A 395 -11.16 8.19 26.49
CA GLU A 395 -10.81 6.81 26.90
C GLU A 395 -10.01 6.10 25.81
N LYS A 396 -10.46 6.19 24.55
CA LYS A 396 -9.77 5.62 23.39
C LYS A 396 -8.38 6.24 23.16
N LEU A 397 -8.26 7.56 23.29
CA LEU A 397 -6.99 8.26 23.19
C LEU A 397 -6.00 7.81 24.29
N ASN A 398 -6.48 7.66 25.52
CA ASN A 398 -5.66 7.24 26.65
C ASN A 398 -5.24 5.77 26.55
N SER A 399 -6.01 4.91 25.86
CA SER A 399 -5.67 3.50 25.63
C SER A 399 -4.84 3.26 24.37
N LEU A 400 -4.49 4.32 23.64
CA LEU A 400 -3.70 4.22 22.42
C LEU A 400 -2.30 3.64 22.73
N ARG A 401 -1.98 2.52 22.10
CA ARG A 401 -0.65 1.89 22.16
C ARG A 401 0.31 2.61 21.22
N VAL A 402 1.58 2.65 21.62
CA VAL A 402 2.62 3.39 20.90
C VAL A 402 3.80 2.47 20.63
N PHE A 403 4.04 2.19 19.36
CA PHE A 403 5.17 1.41 18.86
C PHE A 403 6.11 2.34 18.09
N VAL A 404 7.38 2.44 18.52
CA VAL A 404 8.36 3.36 17.93
C VAL A 404 9.69 2.66 17.72
N GLY A 405 10.28 2.80 16.54
CA GLY A 405 11.54 2.20 16.15
C GLY A 405 11.36 0.81 15.53
N GLY A 406 11.24 -0.21 16.36
CA GLY A 406 11.10 -1.60 15.93
C GLY A 406 10.71 -2.53 17.07
N PRO A 407 10.37 -3.81 16.77
CA PRO A 407 10.08 -4.80 17.80
C PRO A 407 11.32 -5.09 18.64
N ALA A 408 11.10 -5.38 19.93
CA ALA A 408 12.16 -5.91 20.79
C ALA A 408 12.65 -7.28 20.26
N ASP A 409 13.87 -7.69 20.65
CA ASP A 409 14.48 -8.95 20.19
C ASP A 409 13.63 -10.20 20.49
N ASP A 410 12.81 -10.15 21.53
CA ASP A 410 11.88 -11.21 21.94
C ASP A 410 10.46 -11.03 21.38
N ASP A 411 10.16 -9.89 20.75
CA ASP A 411 8.90 -9.63 20.06
C ASP A 411 8.92 -10.14 18.62
N LYS A 412 9.07 -11.46 18.47
CA LYS A 412 9.01 -12.13 17.17
C LYS A 412 7.63 -12.00 16.50
N PRO A 413 7.58 -11.95 15.15
CA PRO A 413 6.32 -11.93 14.43
C PRO A 413 5.51 -13.19 14.71
N ILE A 414 4.19 -13.08 14.63
CA ILE A 414 3.28 -14.21 14.83
C ILE A 414 3.38 -15.22 13.67
N ILE A 415 3.67 -14.71 12.48
CA ILE A 415 3.86 -15.49 11.26
C ILE A 415 5.23 -15.12 10.70
N GLU A 416 6.10 -16.11 10.56
CA GLU A 416 7.38 -15.99 9.87
C GLU A 416 7.21 -16.43 8.40
N SER A 417 7.62 -15.60 7.44
CA SER A 417 7.58 -15.91 6.01
C SER A 417 8.72 -16.81 5.55
N MET A 418 9.87 -16.80 6.23
CA MET A 418 11.02 -17.67 5.96
C MET A 418 11.57 -18.34 7.23
N PRO A 419 10.76 -19.15 7.93
CA PRO A 419 11.19 -19.84 9.14
C PRO A 419 12.30 -20.86 8.88
N ASP A 420 12.41 -21.41 7.66
CA ASP A 420 13.40 -22.44 7.30
C ASP A 420 13.98 -22.25 5.88
N VAL A 421 15.28 -21.94 5.78
CA VAL A 421 15.96 -21.79 4.49
C VAL A 421 16.89 -22.98 4.24
N ILE A 422 16.57 -23.76 3.21
CA ILE A 422 17.39 -24.87 2.73
C ILE A 422 18.58 -24.30 1.96
N ALA A 423 19.78 -24.61 2.43
CA ALA A 423 21.01 -24.11 1.84
C ALA A 423 21.25 -24.72 0.43
N PRO A 424 21.92 -23.99 -0.49
CA PRO A 424 22.22 -24.51 -1.82
C PRO A 424 22.94 -25.86 -1.84
N GLN A 425 23.91 -26.06 -0.94
CA GLN A 425 24.64 -27.33 -0.81
C GLN A 425 23.78 -28.51 -0.33
N ASP A 426 22.64 -28.22 0.32
CA ASP A 426 21.65 -29.20 0.76
C ASP A 426 20.54 -29.42 -0.31
N GLY A 427 20.70 -28.85 -1.51
CA GLY A 427 19.75 -28.95 -2.61
C GLY A 427 18.67 -27.85 -2.62
N GLY A 428 18.85 -26.80 -1.82
CA GLY A 428 18.00 -25.61 -1.86
C GLY A 428 18.20 -24.79 -3.13
N ASP A 429 17.13 -24.17 -3.60
CA ASP A 429 17.18 -23.07 -4.57
C ASP A 429 16.04 -22.09 -4.26
N LEU A 430 16.01 -20.95 -4.95
CA LEU A 430 15.04 -19.90 -4.63
C LEU A 430 13.60 -20.44 -4.66
N LEU A 431 13.18 -21.07 -5.75
CA LEU A 431 11.79 -21.51 -5.90
C LEU A 431 11.43 -22.62 -4.91
N THR A 432 12.36 -23.55 -4.62
CA THR A 432 12.16 -24.55 -3.55
C THR A 432 11.93 -23.86 -2.21
N ASN A 433 12.79 -22.93 -1.85
CA ASN A 433 12.69 -22.23 -0.56
C ASN A 433 11.38 -21.44 -0.46
N ILE A 434 10.93 -20.79 -1.53
CA ILE A 434 9.65 -20.08 -1.53
C ILE A 434 8.47 -21.05 -1.34
N MET A 435 8.41 -22.13 -2.11
CA MET A 435 7.31 -23.11 -1.99
C MET A 435 7.30 -23.80 -0.62
N HIS A 436 8.48 -24.18 -0.12
CA HIS A 436 8.65 -24.79 1.20
C HIS A 436 8.15 -23.88 2.32
N ASN A 437 8.63 -22.63 2.35
CA ASN A 437 8.25 -21.71 3.41
C ASN A 437 6.81 -21.23 3.30
N SER A 438 6.26 -21.13 2.09
CA SER A 438 4.84 -20.80 1.90
C SER A 438 3.92 -21.89 2.50
N VAL A 439 4.31 -23.17 2.45
CA VAL A 439 3.61 -24.25 3.18
C VAL A 439 3.72 -24.06 4.69
N LEU A 440 4.89 -23.69 5.20
CA LEU A 440 5.08 -23.42 6.65
C LEU A 440 4.30 -22.19 7.11
N GLU A 441 4.25 -21.14 6.31
CA GLU A 441 3.46 -19.93 6.54
C GLU A 441 1.97 -20.28 6.61
N ARG A 442 1.48 -21.09 5.67
CA ARG A 442 0.10 -21.61 5.68
C ARG A 442 -0.24 -22.34 6.97
N GLN A 443 0.68 -23.17 7.46
CA GLN A 443 0.50 -23.90 8.72
C GLN A 443 0.43 -22.96 9.92
N GLN A 444 1.27 -21.92 9.95
CA GLN A 444 1.24 -20.88 10.99
C GLN A 444 -0.09 -20.12 10.97
N VAL A 445 -0.54 -19.66 9.80
CA VAL A 445 -1.85 -19.01 9.61
C VAL A 445 -2.98 -19.90 10.11
N HIS A 446 -2.97 -21.18 9.73
CA HIS A 446 -3.99 -22.14 10.18
C HIS A 446 -3.97 -22.33 11.71
N ALA A 447 -2.78 -22.39 12.30
CA ALA A 447 -2.62 -22.54 13.75
C ALA A 447 -3.15 -21.34 14.55
N LEU A 448 -3.32 -20.17 13.91
CA LEU A 448 -3.96 -19.02 14.56
C LEU A 448 -5.47 -19.20 14.73
N LEU A 449 -6.14 -19.97 13.88
CA LEU A 449 -7.59 -20.09 13.92
C LEU A 449 -8.08 -20.58 15.29
N GLY A 450 -8.99 -19.81 15.89
CA GLY A 450 -9.51 -20.09 17.23
C GLY A 450 -8.62 -19.65 18.39
N THR A 451 -7.40 -19.19 18.15
CA THR A 451 -6.54 -18.51 19.14
C THR A 451 -6.93 -17.04 19.29
N ASN A 452 -6.32 -16.36 20.27
CA ASN A 452 -6.58 -14.94 20.52
C ASN A 452 -5.44 -14.06 19.97
N PHE A 453 -5.83 -13.02 19.25
CA PHE A 453 -5.01 -11.89 18.86
C PHE A 453 -4.39 -11.22 20.09
N ASN A 454 -3.08 -10.94 20.01
CA ASN A 454 -2.35 -10.25 21.08
C ASN A 454 -2.19 -8.76 20.72
N PRO A 455 -2.90 -7.83 21.37
CA PRO A 455 -2.85 -6.43 20.97
C PRO A 455 -1.51 -5.72 21.23
N ASP A 456 -0.62 -6.33 22.02
CA ASP A 456 0.66 -5.73 22.41
C ASP A 456 1.84 -6.12 21.48
N LYS A 457 1.55 -6.77 20.35
CA LYS A 457 2.53 -7.17 19.32
C LYS A 457 2.78 -6.07 18.29
N TRP A 458 4.00 -6.05 17.73
CA TRP A 458 4.34 -5.26 16.55
C TRP A 458 3.77 -5.89 15.27
N TYR A 459 2.72 -5.28 14.68
CA TYR A 459 2.02 -5.82 13.51
C TYR A 459 2.32 -5.12 12.18
N ALA A 460 2.84 -3.90 12.22
CA ALA A 460 2.94 -3.05 11.03
C ALA A 460 4.38 -2.63 10.78
N PHE A 461 4.81 -2.73 9.53
CA PHE A 461 6.12 -2.31 9.03
C PHE A 461 7.33 -3.05 9.60
N ALA A 462 8.34 -3.17 8.75
CA ALA A 462 9.68 -3.46 9.20
C ALA A 462 10.34 -2.18 9.75
N PRO A 463 11.29 -2.28 10.70
CA PRO A 463 11.98 -1.13 11.26
C PRO A 463 12.60 -0.17 10.24
N GLN A 464 13.05 -0.67 9.08
CA GLN A 464 13.65 0.11 8.01
C GLN A 464 12.66 0.85 7.10
N ASP A 465 11.36 0.57 7.24
CA ASP A 465 10.34 1.18 6.39
C ASP A 465 10.23 2.68 6.68
N VAL A 466 9.94 3.44 5.63
CA VAL A 466 9.72 4.89 5.71
C VAL A 466 8.24 5.14 5.55
N ASN A 467 7.51 4.91 6.63
CA ASN A 467 6.07 5.07 6.71
C ASN A 467 5.62 5.23 8.17
N ALA A 468 4.32 5.34 8.41
CA ALA A 468 3.68 5.26 9.71
C ALA A 468 2.26 4.68 9.54
N ALA A 469 1.63 4.20 10.62
CA ALA A 469 0.27 3.68 10.56
C ALA A 469 -0.43 3.72 11.92
N TYR A 470 -1.75 3.93 11.87
CA TYR A 470 -2.71 3.54 12.88
C TYR A 470 -3.29 2.16 12.57
N ILE A 471 -3.31 1.28 13.57
CA ILE A 471 -3.94 -0.04 13.48
C ILE A 471 -5.20 -0.07 14.37
N PRO A 472 -6.41 -0.04 13.78
CA PRO A 472 -7.66 -0.01 14.55
C PRO A 472 -7.85 -1.22 15.47
N GLU A 473 -7.41 -2.41 15.02
CA GLU A 473 -7.62 -3.69 15.70
C GLU A 473 -6.87 -3.81 17.03
N ASN A 474 -5.85 -3.01 17.30
CA ASN A 474 -5.22 -2.95 18.63
C ASN A 474 -5.16 -1.52 19.18
N ASN A 475 -5.84 -0.58 18.54
CA ASN A 475 -5.81 0.85 18.84
C ASN A 475 -4.37 1.31 19.08
N SER A 476 -3.52 1.19 18.05
CA SER A 476 -2.11 1.52 18.15
C SER A 476 -1.64 2.42 17.02
N ILE A 477 -0.57 3.18 17.28
CA ILE A 477 0.22 3.82 16.24
C ILE A 477 1.61 3.19 16.18
N THR A 478 2.15 3.07 14.97
CA THR A 478 3.47 2.49 14.71
C THR A 478 4.30 3.44 13.88
N ILE A 479 5.45 3.85 14.43
CA ILE A 479 6.44 4.73 13.80
C ILE A 479 7.77 3.97 13.67
N PRO A 480 8.06 3.31 12.52
CA PRO A 480 9.32 2.58 12.31
C PRO A 480 10.56 3.50 12.38
N ALA A 481 11.71 2.95 12.73
CA ALA A 481 12.97 3.72 12.81
C ALA A 481 13.36 4.36 11.47
N GLY A 482 12.98 3.74 10.35
CA GLY A 482 13.33 4.15 9.01
C GLY A 482 12.84 5.54 8.63
N ILE A 483 11.71 6.01 9.17
CA ILE A 483 11.21 7.38 8.94
C ILE A 483 11.85 8.41 9.87
N LEU A 484 12.54 8.00 10.95
CA LEU A 484 13.11 8.89 11.97
C LEU A 484 14.46 9.50 11.56
N GLN A 485 14.47 10.12 10.38
CA GLN A 485 15.63 10.76 9.77
C GLN A 485 15.19 11.95 8.90
N PRO A 486 16.11 12.85 8.51
CA PRO A 486 15.75 14.03 7.70
C PRO A 486 15.11 13.64 6.37
N PRO A 487 14.14 14.40 5.85
CA PRO A 487 13.63 15.66 6.40
C PRO A 487 12.50 15.50 7.43
N PHE A 488 12.10 14.28 7.77
CA PHE A 488 11.00 14.05 8.71
C PHE A 488 11.41 14.36 10.15
N TYR A 489 12.59 13.91 10.55
CA TYR A 489 13.10 14.12 11.90
C TYR A 489 14.61 14.38 11.90
N ASP A 490 15.03 15.42 12.60
CA ASP A 490 16.44 15.69 12.89
C ASP A 490 16.56 16.26 14.31
N ALA A 491 17.32 15.59 15.18
CA ALA A 491 17.58 16.05 16.55
C ALA A 491 18.26 17.44 16.60
N LYS A 492 18.83 17.93 15.49
CA LYS A 492 19.47 19.25 15.36
C LYS A 492 18.58 20.29 14.69
N ALA A 493 17.43 19.91 14.13
CA ALA A 493 16.52 20.86 13.50
C ALA A 493 15.75 21.68 14.53
N SER A 494 15.10 22.75 14.07
CA SER A 494 14.21 23.54 14.93
C SER A 494 13.03 22.68 15.40
N ARG A 495 12.43 23.07 16.53
CA ARG A 495 11.21 22.42 17.04
C ARG A 495 10.09 22.47 16.00
N GLY A 496 9.94 23.60 15.29
CA GLY A 496 8.93 23.76 14.25
C GLY A 496 9.16 22.83 13.08
N ALA A 497 10.40 22.61 12.65
CA ALA A 497 10.72 21.66 11.59
C ALA A 497 10.38 20.22 11.99
N ASN A 498 10.76 19.76 13.19
CA ASN A 498 10.39 18.42 13.65
C ASN A 498 8.87 18.27 13.86
N LEU A 499 8.17 19.32 14.28
CA LEU A 499 6.71 19.32 14.38
C LEU A 499 6.04 19.27 13.00
N GLY A 500 6.56 19.99 12.00
CA GLY A 500 6.08 19.97 10.62
C GLY A 500 6.51 18.75 9.80
N GLY A 501 7.51 18.00 10.28
CA GLY A 501 7.97 16.74 9.70
C GLY A 501 7.30 15.54 10.38
N ILE A 502 7.97 14.94 11.36
CA ILE A 502 7.47 13.74 12.05
C ILE A 502 6.29 14.04 12.97
N GLY A 503 6.18 15.26 13.51
CA GLY A 503 5.09 15.64 14.41
C GLY A 503 3.71 15.61 13.74
N VAL A 504 3.59 16.14 12.52
CA VAL A 504 2.35 16.05 11.73
C VAL A 504 2.02 14.62 11.32
N VAL A 505 3.04 13.78 11.04
CA VAL A 505 2.84 12.34 10.77
C VAL A 505 2.28 11.64 12.01
N ILE A 506 2.88 11.86 13.18
CA ILE A 506 2.36 11.31 14.45
C ILE A 506 0.93 11.80 14.70
N GLY A 507 0.67 13.09 14.51
CA GLY A 507 -0.66 13.67 14.67
C GLY A 507 -1.67 13.06 13.70
N HIS A 508 -1.26 12.81 12.46
CA HIS A 508 -2.05 12.12 11.43
C HIS A 508 -2.42 10.70 11.89
N GLU A 509 -1.46 9.90 12.38
CA GLU A 509 -1.77 8.56 12.90
C GLU A 509 -2.72 8.57 14.11
N ILE A 510 -2.60 9.54 15.01
CA ILE A 510 -3.55 9.67 16.12
C ILE A 510 -4.94 10.08 15.61
N SER A 511 -5.00 10.89 14.54
CA SER A 511 -6.26 11.31 13.90
C SER A 511 -7.04 10.12 13.33
N HIS A 512 -6.36 9.13 12.77
CA HIS A 512 -6.98 7.91 12.27
C HIS A 512 -7.76 7.15 13.33
N ALA A 513 -7.43 7.29 14.63
CA ALA A 513 -8.24 6.72 15.70
C ALA A 513 -9.68 7.28 15.73
N PHE A 514 -9.93 8.41 15.08
CA PHE A 514 -11.21 9.10 15.11
C PHE A 514 -11.80 9.36 13.71
N ASP A 515 -11.08 9.11 12.62
CA ASP A 515 -11.61 9.25 11.26
C ASP A 515 -12.85 8.34 10.99
N PRO A 516 -13.50 8.42 9.80
CA PRO A 516 -14.69 7.61 9.51
C PRO A 516 -14.53 6.09 9.69
N ASN A 517 -13.32 5.55 9.58
CA ASN A 517 -13.02 4.16 9.83
C ASN A 517 -12.70 3.90 11.31
N GLY A 518 -11.72 4.61 11.88
CA GLY A 518 -11.29 4.41 13.25
C GLY A 518 -12.37 4.75 14.27
N SER A 519 -13.24 5.73 14.00
CA SER A 519 -14.38 6.07 14.85
C SER A 519 -15.35 4.91 15.10
N LYS A 520 -15.33 3.85 14.26
CA LYS A 520 -16.16 2.65 14.42
C LYS A 520 -15.59 1.67 15.46
N TYR A 521 -14.31 1.83 15.84
CA TYR A 521 -13.61 0.99 16.80
C TYR A 521 -13.55 1.64 18.18
N ASP A 522 -13.80 0.86 19.24
CA ASP A 522 -13.68 1.32 20.63
C ASP A 522 -12.22 1.33 21.14
N SER A 523 -12.04 1.64 22.43
CA SER A 523 -10.73 1.70 23.12
C SER A 523 -9.96 0.38 23.15
N GLU A 524 -10.63 -0.75 22.88
CA GLU A 524 -10.05 -2.11 22.82
C GLU A 524 -9.93 -2.60 21.35
N GLY A 525 -10.13 -1.71 20.38
CA GLY A 525 -10.08 -2.03 18.96
C GLY A 525 -11.22 -2.93 18.50
N ARG A 526 -12.39 -2.89 19.14
CA ARG A 526 -13.58 -3.65 18.68
C ARG A 526 -14.49 -2.76 17.85
N LEU A 527 -14.98 -3.26 16.71
CA LEU A 527 -16.08 -2.63 15.97
C LEU A 527 -17.34 -2.61 16.85
N LYS A 528 -17.58 -1.46 17.48
CA LYS A 528 -18.64 -1.26 18.46
C LYS A 528 -19.05 0.20 18.46
N ASN A 529 -20.34 0.45 18.29
CA ASN A 529 -20.84 1.82 18.37
C ASN A 529 -20.73 2.38 19.80
N TRP A 530 -19.91 3.41 19.97
CA TRP A 530 -19.74 4.18 21.22
C TRP A 530 -20.24 5.63 21.10
N TRP A 531 -20.86 5.98 19.97
CA TRP A 531 -21.43 7.29 19.68
C TRP A 531 -22.86 7.40 20.20
N THR A 532 -23.27 8.60 20.59
CA THR A 532 -24.71 8.92 20.59
C THR A 532 -25.17 9.14 19.15
N ARG A 533 -26.47 8.97 18.89
CA ARG A 533 -27.04 9.22 17.56
C ARG A 533 -26.76 10.65 17.06
N LYS A 534 -26.97 11.65 17.93
CA LYS A 534 -26.75 13.07 17.60
C LYS A 534 -25.29 13.34 17.25
N ASP A 535 -24.35 12.80 18.04
CA ASP A 535 -22.92 13.01 17.80
C ASP A 535 -22.48 12.29 16.51
N SER A 536 -23.02 11.11 16.22
CA SER A 536 -22.75 10.38 14.98
C SER A 536 -23.28 11.12 13.74
N GLU A 537 -24.48 11.71 13.80
CA GLU A 537 -25.03 12.53 12.72
C GLU A 537 -24.21 13.81 12.51
N ALA A 538 -23.74 14.46 13.59
CA ALA A 538 -22.85 15.61 13.50
C ALA A 538 -21.49 15.25 12.88
N PHE A 539 -20.88 14.16 13.36
CA PHE A 539 -19.63 13.62 12.83
C PHE A 539 -19.72 13.32 11.33
N GLN A 540 -20.75 12.58 10.90
CA GLN A 540 -20.96 12.27 9.48
C GLN A 540 -21.08 13.53 8.63
N LYS A 541 -21.78 14.56 9.12
CA LYS A 541 -21.91 15.84 8.41
C LYS A 541 -20.57 16.55 8.27
N LEU A 542 -19.78 16.61 9.34
CA LEU A 542 -18.46 17.27 9.33
C LEU A 542 -17.48 16.52 8.44
N SER A 543 -17.39 15.19 8.56
CA SER A 543 -16.51 14.37 7.71
C SER A 543 -16.90 14.41 6.24
N ALA A 544 -18.20 14.40 5.91
CA ALA A 544 -18.66 14.44 4.52
C ALA A 544 -18.32 15.75 3.79
N ALA A 545 -18.00 16.83 4.52
CA ALA A 545 -17.58 18.10 3.90
C ALA A 545 -16.19 18.02 3.23
N PHE A 546 -15.35 17.06 3.62
CA PHE A 546 -14.01 16.89 3.06
C PHE A 546 -14.04 16.46 1.59
N GLY A 547 -15.01 15.64 1.17
CA GLY A 547 -15.12 15.17 -0.22
C GLY A 547 -15.26 16.32 -1.22
N PRO A 548 -16.35 17.10 -1.15
CA PRO A 548 -16.53 18.26 -2.04
C PRO A 548 -15.44 19.33 -1.89
N TYR A 549 -14.77 19.41 -0.73
CA TYR A 549 -13.64 20.32 -0.53
C TYR A 549 -12.43 19.87 -1.36
N TYR A 550 -12.07 18.58 -1.32
CA TYR A 550 -10.94 18.03 -2.06
C TYR A 550 -11.22 17.86 -3.57
N ASP A 551 -12.47 17.65 -3.99
CA ASP A 551 -12.85 17.59 -5.43
C ASP A 551 -12.47 18.86 -6.22
N ASN A 552 -12.29 20.00 -5.52
CA ASN A 552 -11.90 21.27 -6.16
C ASN A 552 -10.40 21.37 -6.48
N TYR A 553 -9.57 20.42 -6.02
CA TYR A 553 -8.14 20.44 -6.28
C TYR A 553 -7.82 19.79 -7.61
N THR A 554 -7.10 20.54 -8.45
CA THR A 554 -6.55 20.06 -9.72
C THR A 554 -5.11 19.59 -9.52
N VAL A 555 -4.77 18.42 -10.04
CA VAL A 555 -3.47 17.78 -9.92
C VAL A 555 -2.91 17.38 -11.29
N GLY A 556 -1.58 17.42 -11.43
CA GLY A 556 -0.89 17.04 -12.66
C GLY A 556 -1.36 17.80 -13.91
N LYS A 557 -1.66 17.08 -14.99
CA LYS A 557 -2.06 17.65 -16.30
C LYS A 557 -3.57 17.97 -16.39
N GLY A 558 -4.12 18.57 -15.33
CA GLY A 558 -5.55 18.94 -15.28
C GLY A 558 -6.48 17.81 -14.83
N LEU A 559 -5.95 16.83 -14.09
CA LEU A 559 -6.77 15.82 -13.42
C LEU A 559 -7.35 16.42 -12.14
N HIS A 560 -8.45 15.88 -11.66
CA HIS A 560 -9.07 16.29 -10.40
C HIS A 560 -8.88 15.20 -9.35
N GLU A 561 -8.66 15.62 -8.11
CA GLU A 561 -8.63 14.71 -6.96
C GLU A 561 -10.00 14.01 -6.82
N ASN A 562 -10.00 12.74 -6.40
CA ASN A 562 -11.24 12.07 -5.99
C ASN A 562 -11.46 12.34 -4.49
N GLY A 563 -12.15 13.44 -4.17
CA GLY A 563 -12.38 13.87 -2.80
C GLY A 563 -13.06 12.81 -1.94
N LYS A 564 -13.96 12.00 -2.52
CA LYS A 564 -14.63 10.92 -1.81
C LYS A 564 -13.65 9.81 -1.39
N LEU A 565 -12.72 9.44 -2.27
CA LEU A 565 -11.68 8.45 -1.98
C LEU A 565 -10.71 8.97 -0.91
N VAL A 566 -10.31 10.24 -1.02
CA VAL A 566 -9.23 10.77 -0.16
C VAL A 566 -9.68 11.38 1.16
N SER A 567 -10.99 11.42 1.42
CA SER A 567 -11.56 12.12 2.58
C SER A 567 -11.01 11.65 3.93
N ASN A 568 -10.76 10.35 4.11
CA ASN A 568 -10.27 9.83 5.39
C ASN A 568 -8.83 10.31 5.69
N GLU A 569 -7.95 10.22 4.70
CA GLU A 569 -6.56 10.68 4.79
C GLU A 569 -6.48 12.20 4.93
N ALA A 570 -7.31 12.93 4.19
CA ALA A 570 -7.42 14.38 4.30
C ALA A 570 -7.86 14.85 5.69
N ILE A 571 -8.80 14.13 6.33
CA ILE A 571 -9.19 14.37 7.73
C ILE A 571 -8.00 14.17 8.65
N ALA A 572 -7.22 13.10 8.44
CA ALA A 572 -6.06 12.81 9.25
C ALA A 572 -4.93 13.84 9.06
N ASP A 573 -4.70 14.31 7.84
CA ASP A 573 -3.77 15.39 7.53
C ASP A 573 -4.14 16.70 8.25
N CYS A 574 -5.41 17.11 8.14
CA CYS A 574 -5.89 18.31 8.83
C CYS A 574 -5.81 18.15 10.36
N GLY A 575 -6.10 16.96 10.89
CA GLY A 575 -5.96 16.63 12.30
C GLY A 575 -4.52 16.75 12.78
N GLY A 576 -3.57 16.13 12.08
CA GLY A 576 -2.15 16.19 12.40
C GLY A 576 -1.58 17.61 12.33
N LEU A 577 -1.87 18.34 11.26
CA LEU A 577 -1.41 19.71 11.06
C LEU A 577 -1.97 20.69 12.09
N SER A 578 -3.23 20.54 12.47
CA SER A 578 -3.86 21.40 13.46
C SER A 578 -3.29 21.18 14.87
N VAL A 579 -2.96 19.93 15.24
CA VAL A 579 -2.28 19.67 16.53
C VAL A 579 -0.86 20.22 16.54
N ALA A 580 -0.09 20.05 15.46
CA ALA A 580 1.23 20.65 15.34
C ALA A 580 1.16 22.19 15.44
N THR A 581 0.16 22.80 14.80
CA THR A 581 -0.12 24.25 14.87
C THR A 581 -0.36 24.73 16.30
N GLU A 582 -1.12 23.98 17.09
CA GLU A 582 -1.41 24.33 18.50
C GLU A 582 -0.16 24.23 19.39
N LEU A 583 0.72 23.27 19.13
CA LEU A 583 2.01 23.14 19.83
C LEU A 583 2.94 24.34 19.62
N ALA A 584 2.76 25.11 18.53
CA ALA A 584 3.48 26.36 18.33
C ALA A 584 3.07 27.47 19.32
N LYS A 585 1.93 27.32 20.03
CA LYS A 585 1.40 28.29 21.02
C LYS A 585 1.32 29.73 20.48
N GLY A 586 1.07 29.86 19.17
CA GLY A 586 0.97 31.14 18.47
C GLY A 586 2.29 31.83 18.14
N ASP A 587 3.44 31.18 18.37
CA ASP A 587 4.76 31.65 17.92
C ASP A 587 4.84 31.60 16.39
N GLU A 588 4.97 32.77 15.76
CA GLU A 588 4.95 32.88 14.30
C GLU A 588 6.17 32.21 13.64
N THR A 589 7.33 32.22 14.29
CA THR A 589 8.54 31.57 13.76
C THR A 589 8.36 30.05 13.75
N VAL A 590 7.86 29.49 14.84
CA VAL A 590 7.57 28.04 14.92
C VAL A 590 6.48 27.64 13.91
N LEU A 591 5.44 28.46 13.74
CA LEU A 591 4.38 28.21 12.76
C LEU A 591 4.91 28.18 11.32
N ARG A 592 5.76 29.14 10.93
CA ARG A 592 6.37 29.17 9.60
C ARG A 592 7.22 27.92 9.36
N ASP A 593 8.01 27.51 10.34
CA ASP A 593 8.82 26.29 10.26
C ASP A 593 7.95 25.03 10.10
N ILE A 594 6.83 24.92 10.85
CA ILE A 594 5.89 23.79 10.73
C ILE A 594 5.31 23.72 9.31
N TYR A 595 4.76 24.83 8.82
CA TYR A 595 4.08 24.84 7.52
C TYR A 595 5.05 24.59 6.37
N HIS A 596 6.24 25.18 6.41
CA HIS A 596 7.29 24.92 5.43
C HIS A 596 7.74 23.45 5.47
N SER A 597 7.99 22.89 6.65
CA SER A 597 8.42 21.49 6.78
C SER A 597 7.34 20.51 6.33
N PHE A 598 6.07 20.76 6.67
CA PHE A 598 4.93 19.97 6.19
C PHE A 598 4.84 19.97 4.67
N ALA A 599 4.96 21.13 4.04
CA ALA A 599 5.00 21.22 2.59
C ALA A 599 6.20 20.47 1.99
N ALA A 600 7.37 20.60 2.62
CA ALA A 600 8.61 20.00 2.14
C ALA A 600 8.57 18.47 2.12
N ILE A 601 8.07 17.81 3.18
CA ILE A 601 8.09 16.33 3.28
C ILE A 601 7.21 15.64 2.23
N PHE A 602 6.20 16.33 1.69
CA PHE A 602 5.29 15.79 0.67
C PHE A 602 5.72 16.09 -0.77
N ALA A 603 6.90 16.69 -0.98
CA ALA A 603 7.46 16.90 -2.31
C ALA A 603 7.52 15.58 -3.09
N THR A 604 6.83 15.51 -4.22
CA THR A 604 6.69 14.28 -5.01
C THR A 604 6.72 14.55 -6.52
N LYS A 605 7.33 13.62 -7.27
CA LYS A 605 7.31 13.48 -8.73
C LYS A 605 6.87 12.08 -9.09
N MET A 606 6.13 11.93 -10.17
CA MET A 606 5.62 10.64 -10.62
C MET A 606 5.69 10.56 -12.14
N THR A 607 5.75 9.34 -12.68
CA THR A 607 5.42 9.09 -14.08
C THR A 607 3.94 9.40 -14.30
N ASP A 608 3.56 9.76 -15.54
CA ASP A 608 2.14 10.00 -15.86
C ASP A 608 1.28 8.76 -15.53
N GLN A 609 1.84 7.58 -15.79
CA GLN A 609 1.21 6.29 -15.53
C GLN A 609 0.96 6.04 -14.04
N MET A 610 1.95 6.34 -13.19
CA MET A 610 1.79 6.20 -11.74
C MET A 610 0.80 7.24 -11.20
N LEU A 611 0.82 8.47 -11.69
CA LEU A 611 -0.15 9.49 -11.28
C LEU A 611 -1.60 9.07 -11.59
N LEU A 612 -1.86 8.53 -12.78
CA LEU A 612 -3.18 8.03 -13.16
C LEU A 612 -3.64 6.88 -12.25
N TYR A 613 -2.73 5.95 -11.96
CA TYR A 613 -3.03 4.84 -11.06
C TYR A 613 -3.39 5.32 -9.65
N LEU A 614 -2.62 6.26 -9.08
CA LEU A 614 -2.83 6.72 -7.70
C LEU A 614 -4.13 7.54 -7.56
N ILE A 615 -4.43 8.44 -8.50
CA ILE A 615 -5.69 9.24 -8.46
C ILE A 615 -6.95 8.34 -8.43
N GLN A 616 -6.88 7.15 -9.01
CA GLN A 616 -8.00 6.22 -9.07
C GLN A 616 -8.08 5.26 -7.87
N ASN A 617 -6.95 4.96 -7.22
CA ASN A 617 -6.84 3.80 -6.33
C ASN A 617 -6.24 4.11 -4.96
N ASP A 618 -5.46 5.18 -4.82
CA ASP A 618 -4.82 5.56 -3.57
C ASP A 618 -5.76 6.44 -2.73
N PRO A 619 -6.03 6.10 -1.46
CA PRO A 619 -6.81 6.96 -0.57
C PRO A 619 -6.06 8.22 -0.13
N HIS A 620 -4.77 8.40 -0.43
CA HIS A 620 -4.06 9.62 -0.05
C HIS A 620 -4.22 10.71 -1.11
N PRO A 621 -4.49 11.97 -0.73
CA PRO A 621 -4.44 13.08 -1.67
C PRO A 621 -3.04 13.19 -2.30
N ILE A 622 -2.97 13.54 -3.58
CA ILE A 622 -1.69 13.80 -4.25
C ILE A 622 -0.97 14.95 -3.52
N GLY A 623 0.36 14.88 -3.42
CA GLY A 623 1.16 15.76 -2.53
C GLY A 623 0.82 17.25 -2.57
N GLU A 624 0.50 17.81 -3.74
CA GLU A 624 0.07 19.20 -3.88
C GLU A 624 -1.31 19.47 -3.25
N ALA A 625 -2.31 18.62 -3.52
CA ALA A 625 -3.62 18.69 -2.90
C ALA A 625 -3.57 18.42 -1.40
N ARG A 626 -2.72 17.47 -0.97
CA ARG A 626 -2.45 17.16 0.45
C ARG A 626 -1.98 18.40 1.21
N VAL A 627 -0.95 19.06 0.69
CA VAL A 627 -0.35 20.24 1.34
C VAL A 627 -1.25 21.45 1.28
N ASN A 628 -1.70 21.84 0.08
CA ASN A 628 -2.47 23.07 -0.09
C ASN A 628 -3.88 22.92 0.52
N GLY A 629 -4.48 21.73 0.45
CA GLY A 629 -5.75 21.39 1.10
C GLY A 629 -5.72 21.59 2.61
N ALA A 630 -4.76 20.97 3.28
CA ALA A 630 -4.66 21.03 4.74
C ALA A 630 -4.26 22.42 5.25
N LEU A 631 -3.33 23.12 4.57
CA LEU A 631 -2.92 24.48 4.95
C LEU A 631 -4.05 25.49 4.79
N SER A 632 -4.81 25.41 3.68
CA SER A 632 -5.93 26.32 3.43
C SER A 632 -7.10 26.12 4.40
N ALA A 633 -7.19 24.94 5.02
CA ALA A 633 -8.12 24.63 6.10
C ALA A 633 -7.60 25.04 7.50
N THR A 634 -6.35 25.52 7.64
CA THR A 634 -5.73 25.80 8.95
C THR A 634 -5.65 27.29 9.24
N ASP A 635 -6.40 27.78 10.23
CA ASP A 635 -6.46 29.23 10.57
C ASP A 635 -5.09 29.85 10.91
N GLY A 636 -4.21 29.09 11.58
CA GLY A 636 -2.85 29.53 11.91
C GLY A 636 -2.02 29.90 10.68
N PHE A 637 -2.28 29.26 9.53
CA PHE A 637 -1.61 29.54 8.26
C PHE A 637 -1.93 30.94 7.73
N TYR A 638 -3.19 31.36 7.82
CA TYR A 638 -3.62 32.70 7.41
C TYR A 638 -2.91 33.79 8.20
N LYS A 639 -2.74 33.58 9.51
CA LYS A 639 -2.02 34.52 10.38
C LYS A 639 -0.53 34.53 10.06
N ALA A 640 0.09 33.36 9.91
CA ALA A 640 1.54 33.24 9.70
C ALA A 640 1.97 33.79 8.33
N TYR A 641 1.19 33.61 7.28
CA TYR A 641 1.55 34.02 5.91
C TYR A 641 0.75 35.21 5.37
N GLY A 642 -0.17 35.76 6.18
CA GLY A 642 -0.96 36.93 5.81
C GLY A 642 -1.85 36.69 4.60
N ILE A 643 -2.56 35.55 4.58
CA ILE A 643 -3.45 35.14 3.48
C ILE A 643 -4.77 35.93 3.55
N THR A 644 -5.23 36.42 2.41
CA THR A 644 -6.38 37.30 2.22
C THR A 644 -7.23 36.84 1.03
N SER A 645 -8.44 37.38 0.86
CA SER A 645 -9.43 36.88 -0.11
C SER A 645 -9.04 36.96 -1.61
N GLY A 646 -7.90 37.56 -1.94
CA GLY A 646 -7.37 37.62 -3.31
C GLY A 646 -6.26 36.61 -3.59
N ASP A 647 -5.78 35.91 -2.57
CA ASP A 647 -4.66 34.98 -2.65
C ASP A 647 -5.13 33.57 -3.06
N GLY A 648 -4.35 32.83 -3.84
CA GLY A 648 -4.73 31.49 -4.33
C GLY A 648 -4.95 30.43 -3.23
N MET A 649 -4.29 30.57 -2.08
CA MET A 649 -4.46 29.70 -0.91
C MET A 649 -5.66 30.10 -0.01
N TYR A 650 -6.46 31.09 -0.41
CA TYR A 650 -7.58 31.54 0.39
C TYR A 650 -8.82 30.66 0.22
N VAL A 651 -9.30 30.13 1.34
CA VAL A 651 -10.64 29.56 1.50
C VAL A 651 -11.40 30.41 2.51
N ALA A 652 -12.64 30.79 2.17
CA ALA A 652 -13.48 31.57 3.06
C ALA A 652 -13.70 30.82 4.39
N PRO A 653 -13.73 31.49 5.56
CA PRO A 653 -13.82 30.80 6.86
C PRO A 653 -14.96 29.79 6.97
N GLY A 654 -16.14 30.08 6.39
CA GLY A 654 -17.29 29.16 6.42
C GLY A 654 -17.21 27.98 5.44
N GLN A 655 -16.17 27.91 4.60
CA GLN A 655 -15.92 26.84 3.63
C GLN A 655 -14.71 25.98 4.00
N ARG A 656 -13.97 26.33 5.06
CA ARG A 656 -12.87 25.52 5.58
C ARG A 656 -13.42 24.28 6.26
N VAL A 657 -12.75 23.15 6.06
CA VAL A 657 -13.10 21.88 6.67
C VAL A 657 -12.39 21.73 8.02
N HIS A 658 -13.13 21.33 9.05
CA HIS A 658 -12.62 21.14 10.41
C HIS A 658 -13.35 19.96 11.07
N LEU A 659 -12.66 19.21 11.94
CA LEU A 659 -13.24 18.06 12.62
C LEU A 659 -12.80 17.94 14.09
N TRP A 660 -11.52 17.60 14.31
CA TRP A 660 -10.92 17.47 15.64
C TRP A 660 -10.43 18.78 16.18
#